data_AF-A0A1D1YP35-F1
#
_entry.id   AF-A0A1D1YP35-F1
#
_cell.length_a   1.000
_cell.length_b   1.000
_cell.length_c   1.000
_cell.angle_alpha   90.00
_cell.angle_beta   90.00
_cell.angle_gamma   90.00
#
_symmetry.space_group_name_H-M   'P 1'
#
loop_
_entity.id
_entity.type
_entity.pdbx_description
1 polymer ?
#
loop_
_entity_poly.entity_id
_entity_poly.type
_entity_poly.pdbx_seq_one_letter_code
_entity_poly.pdbx_strand_id
1 'polypeptide(L)'
;NRSKRSCATRPSLPFFSRGIPDHFLPSGVHVEFQLCSFAPSAFPRGQEVRLRRANRRERPPRLPVSDPPPPHRPMEAAPPASERETGGSASPIGVVCSFWRDFDLEKERSGLDEQGLKIADHQENSQKNRRKLAESTRDFKKASTDEKLNLFNSLLKAYQEEVDNLTKRAKFGENAFLNIYQKLYEAPDPYPALASIAEQDLKISELESENRKMKLELEEFRTEATHLKNQQATIRRLEDRSRQLEQQMEEKVREIVEMKQRSLAEENQKTLEVLKERELLLQEQLRQAKESVVTMQKLHEFAQSQLFELRAQSEEERAAKQSEVNLLMDEVERAQTRLLTLEREKGVLRSQLQSTTEENGNKKSDYLDSSHILESSLNAKEKIISDLNLELHEMESTVSNERDKHMGEIKKLNSLLNEKDNVVEDLRKELQERPTTKLVEDLRKKVKILQAVGYNSIEAEDWELATSGEEMSKLESLLLDKNRKMEHELTQLKVKLSEKANLLAAAEAKVADLSIKVNEQQKLITKLEDDILKGYSSTDNKGAILHDWDLQDMGTSEATESADQKHVSLDQDQGSMLKVICSQRDRFRTRLLETEEEVRQLKEKIGVLTVELEKTKADNVKLYGKIRYVQDYSLEKLVSRGSKKSEDIESGFSSDVESKYKKIYEEDINPFAAFSKKERDQRYKELGIRDKITLSSGRFLLGNKYARTFIFFYSIGLHLLVFTCLYRMSALSYLSTTNTRDPTVL
;
A
#
# COMPACT_ATOMS: atom_id res chain seq x y z
N ASN A 1 26.10 4.67 -89.68
CA ASN A 1 26.42 3.22 -89.82
C ASN A 1 25.64 2.39 -88.82
N ARG A 2 25.42 1.09 -89.13
CA ARG A 2 24.78 0.07 -88.25
C ARG A 2 25.61 -0.11 -86.94
N SER A 3 25.15 -0.71 -85.83
CA SER A 3 24.07 -1.70 -85.62
C SER A 3 23.59 -1.79 -84.14
N LYS A 4 22.37 -2.31 -83.95
CA LYS A 4 21.70 -3.02 -82.82
C LYS A 4 22.58 -3.48 -81.60
N ARG A 5 22.07 -3.67 -80.35
CA ARG A 5 20.80 -4.34 -79.95
C ARG A 5 20.48 -4.24 -78.41
N SER A 6 19.21 -4.02 -78.03
CA SER A 6 18.43 -4.62 -76.89
C SER A 6 18.84 -4.46 -75.39
N CYS A 7 17.96 -4.55 -74.37
CA CYS A 7 16.59 -4.04 -74.07
C CYS A 7 16.12 -4.58 -72.68
N ALA A 8 15.38 -3.78 -71.88
CA ALA A 8 14.49 -4.13 -70.73
C ALA A 8 14.31 -2.86 -69.85
N THR A 9 13.28 -2.00 -69.86
CA THR A 9 11.80 -2.05 -70.03
C THR A 9 11.03 -2.03 -68.68
N ARG A 10 10.31 -0.91 -68.44
CA ARG A 10 9.34 -0.61 -67.35
C ARG A 10 7.89 -0.93 -67.78
N PRO A 11 6.90 -0.99 -66.86
CA PRO A 11 5.90 0.10 -66.65
C PRO A 11 5.66 0.38 -65.13
N SER A 12 5.13 1.48 -64.57
CA SER A 12 4.19 2.59 -64.87
C SER A 12 2.73 2.42 -64.35
N LEU A 13 2.16 3.52 -63.80
CA LEU A 13 0.97 3.67 -62.93
C LEU A 13 -0.42 3.42 -63.60
N PRO A 14 -1.53 3.44 -62.82
CA PRO A 14 -2.42 4.63 -62.84
C PRO A 14 -3.01 5.06 -61.46
N PHE A 15 -4.01 5.97 -61.47
CA PHE A 15 -4.45 6.89 -60.38
C PHE A 15 -5.99 7.13 -60.44
N PHE A 16 -6.60 7.81 -59.44
CA PHE A 16 -8.03 8.28 -59.34
C PHE A 16 -9.13 7.23 -58.99
N SER A 17 -10.22 7.50 -58.21
CA SER A 17 -10.62 8.65 -57.35
C SER A 17 -11.81 8.37 -56.39
N ARG A 18 -11.96 9.24 -55.36
CA ARG A 18 -13.18 9.70 -54.61
C ARG A 18 -14.05 8.75 -53.74
N GLY A 19 -14.32 9.19 -52.50
CA GLY A 19 -15.47 8.77 -51.67
C GLY A 19 -15.38 9.09 -50.15
N ILE A 20 -15.86 10.26 -49.72
CA ILE A 20 -16.18 10.68 -48.31
C ILE A 20 -17.54 11.41 -48.44
N PRO A 21 -18.61 11.10 -47.67
CA PRO A 21 -18.88 11.51 -46.26
C PRO A 21 -19.55 10.38 -45.39
N ASP A 22 -19.98 10.50 -44.11
CA ASP A 22 -19.84 11.50 -43.02
C ASP A 22 -20.06 10.85 -41.62
N HIS A 23 -19.75 11.60 -40.56
CA HIS A 23 -20.06 11.47 -39.10
C HIS A 23 -21.19 10.52 -38.59
N PHE A 24 -20.99 9.87 -37.41
CA PHE A 24 -21.51 10.34 -36.09
C PHE A 24 -21.13 9.46 -34.84
N LEU A 25 -20.39 10.07 -33.89
CA LEU A 25 -20.32 9.93 -32.41
C LEU A 25 -20.19 8.56 -31.66
N PRO A 26 -19.71 8.57 -30.38
CA PRO A 26 -19.22 7.38 -29.67
C PRO A 26 -20.06 6.94 -28.44
N SER A 27 -19.77 5.73 -27.98
CA SER A 27 -20.09 5.19 -26.65
C SER A 27 -18.89 4.36 -26.16
N GLY A 28 -18.52 4.31 -24.89
CA GLY A 28 -19.09 4.94 -23.69
C GLY A 28 -18.44 4.24 -22.50
N VAL A 29 -17.51 4.90 -21.81
CA VAL A 29 -16.67 4.26 -20.79
C VAL A 29 -17.44 4.12 -19.48
N HIS A 30 -17.61 2.90 -18.99
CA HIS A 30 -17.96 2.63 -17.59
C HIS A 30 -16.81 1.89 -16.90
N VAL A 31 -16.20 2.57 -15.92
CA VAL A 31 -15.27 1.99 -14.94
C VAL A 31 -16.07 1.75 -13.66
N GLU A 32 -16.07 0.52 -13.16
CA GLU A 32 -16.76 0.19 -11.91
C GLU A 32 -15.74 -0.03 -10.79
N PHE A 33 -15.80 0.81 -9.75
CA PHE A 33 -14.91 0.76 -8.59
C PHE A 33 -15.46 -0.23 -7.55
N GLN A 34 -14.82 -1.39 -7.41
CA GLN A 34 -15.16 -2.36 -6.38
C GLN A 34 -14.33 -2.11 -5.11
N LEU A 35 -14.87 -1.35 -4.15
CA LEU A 35 -14.24 -1.11 -2.85
C LEU A 35 -14.69 -2.14 -1.80
N CYS A 36 -13.74 -2.97 -1.35
CA CYS A 36 -13.94 -3.87 -0.21
C CYS A 36 -14.19 -3.09 1.08
N SER A 37 -15.23 -3.48 1.81
CA SER A 37 -15.54 -2.94 3.14
C SER A 37 -14.65 -3.56 4.22
N PHE A 38 -13.86 -2.75 4.91
CA PHE A 38 -13.27 -3.11 6.21
C PHE A 38 -14.10 -2.49 7.33
N ALA A 39 -14.61 -3.32 8.24
CA ALA A 39 -15.27 -2.87 9.45
C ALA A 39 -14.26 -2.75 10.61
N PRO A 40 -14.42 -1.77 11.51
CA PRO A 40 -13.97 -1.90 12.89
C PRO A 40 -15.15 -2.02 13.87
N SER A 41 -15.03 -3.06 14.68
CA SER A 41 -15.60 -3.30 16.00
C SER A 41 -16.05 -2.09 16.83
N ALA A 42 -17.17 -2.28 17.54
CA ALA A 42 -17.64 -1.37 18.58
C ALA A 42 -16.85 -1.52 19.90
N PHE A 43 -16.78 -0.42 20.66
CA PHE A 43 -16.56 -0.43 22.13
C PHE A 43 -17.52 0.58 22.78
N PRO A 44 -17.99 0.36 24.02
CA PRO A 44 -19.16 1.05 24.54
C PRO A 44 -18.84 2.25 25.45
N ARG A 45 -19.60 3.32 25.28
CA ARG A 45 -19.96 4.32 26.31
C ARG A 45 -21.42 4.68 26.03
N GLY A 46 -22.28 4.93 27.00
CA GLY A 46 -22.05 5.18 28.41
C GLY A 46 -23.02 6.30 28.81
N GLN A 47 -24.02 5.95 29.63
CA GLN A 47 -25.03 6.80 30.27
C GLN A 47 -25.12 8.28 29.85
N GLU A 48 -26.31 8.70 29.40
CA GLU A 48 -26.86 9.97 29.90
C GLU A 48 -28.33 9.83 30.27
N VAL A 49 -28.70 10.43 31.41
CA VAL A 49 -30.01 10.29 32.05
C VAL A 49 -30.64 11.67 32.21
N ARG A 50 -31.80 11.90 31.57
CA ARG A 50 -32.86 12.81 32.06
C ARG A 50 -34.15 12.54 31.26
N LEU A 51 -35.16 11.86 31.82
CA LEU A 51 -36.14 12.29 32.84
C LEU A 51 -37.14 13.37 32.40
N ARG A 52 -38.43 13.00 32.56
CA ARG A 52 -39.67 13.79 32.51
C ARG A 52 -40.20 14.09 31.08
N ARG A 53 -41.51 14.07 30.84
CA ARG A 53 -42.67 13.92 31.76
C ARG A 53 -43.83 13.25 31.03
N ALA A 54 -44.59 12.41 31.73
CA ALA A 54 -45.87 11.94 31.20
C ALA A 54 -46.89 13.08 31.14
N ASN A 55 -47.66 13.16 30.06
CA ASN A 55 -48.98 13.76 30.11
C ASN A 55 -49.94 12.95 29.22
N ARG A 56 -51.12 12.63 29.76
CA ARG A 56 -52.08 11.67 29.20
C ARG A 56 -53.42 12.39 29.13
N ARG A 57 -53.86 12.83 27.96
CA ARG A 57 -55.27 13.21 27.71
C ARG A 57 -55.66 13.19 26.24
N GLU A 58 -56.77 12.47 26.02
CA GLU A 58 -57.87 12.74 25.09
C GLU A 58 -57.64 12.85 23.57
N ARG A 59 -58.27 11.91 22.86
CA ARG A 59 -58.65 12.05 21.44
C ARG A 59 -59.96 12.84 21.34
N PRO A 60 -60.12 13.68 20.32
CA PRO A 60 -61.40 13.87 19.62
C PRO A 60 -61.23 13.48 18.12
N PRO A 61 -62.20 13.67 17.19
CA PRO A 61 -62.67 12.54 16.37
C PRO A 61 -62.08 12.47 14.95
N ARG A 62 -62.26 11.32 14.30
CA ARG A 62 -62.01 11.15 12.86
C ARG A 62 -63.19 11.70 12.05
N LEU A 63 -62.89 12.49 11.02
CA LEU A 63 -63.68 12.65 9.80
C LEU A 63 -62.72 12.63 8.59
N PRO A 64 -63.19 12.36 7.36
CA PRO A 64 -62.53 11.35 6.53
C PRO A 64 -61.30 11.84 5.78
N VAL A 65 -60.35 10.92 5.62
CA VAL A 65 -59.31 11.01 4.60
C VAL A 65 -59.97 10.75 3.25
N SER A 66 -59.78 11.67 2.30
CA SER A 66 -60.03 11.38 0.88
C SER A 66 -58.97 10.39 0.41
N ASP A 67 -59.36 9.15 0.13
CA ASP A 67 -58.42 8.15 -0.35
C ASP A 67 -57.76 8.60 -1.67
N PRO A 68 -56.42 8.55 -1.80
CA PRO A 68 -55.81 8.56 -3.12
C PRO A 68 -56.27 7.30 -3.89
N PRO A 69 -56.41 7.36 -5.22
CA PRO A 69 -56.91 6.23 -5.99
C PRO A 69 -56.04 4.99 -5.75
N PRO A 70 -56.65 3.79 -5.69
CA PRO A 70 -55.90 2.57 -5.38
C PRO A 70 -54.80 2.36 -6.42
N PRO A 71 -53.60 1.91 -6.01
CA PRO A 71 -52.58 1.51 -6.96
C PRO A 71 -53.18 0.42 -7.87
N HIS A 72 -52.90 0.51 -9.17
CA HIS A 72 -53.37 -0.49 -10.13
C HIS A 72 -53.04 -1.89 -9.61
N ARG A 73 -54.10 -2.69 -9.41
CA ARG A 73 -54.03 -4.09 -9.02
C ARG A 73 -52.97 -4.77 -9.91
N PRO A 74 -51.89 -5.35 -9.35
CA PRO A 74 -51.01 -6.20 -10.15
C PRO A 74 -51.89 -7.25 -10.83
N MET A 75 -51.70 -7.49 -12.13
CA MET A 75 -52.42 -8.56 -12.81
C MET A 75 -52.22 -9.83 -11.99
N GLU A 76 -53.34 -10.38 -11.54
CA GLU A 76 -53.42 -11.60 -10.76
C GLU A 76 -52.76 -12.69 -11.60
N ALA A 77 -51.57 -13.12 -11.19
CA ALA A 77 -50.84 -14.15 -11.89
C ALA A 77 -51.72 -15.40 -11.87
N ALA A 78 -52.11 -15.87 -13.05
CA ALA A 78 -52.84 -17.12 -13.18
C ALA A 78 -52.06 -18.22 -12.43
N PRO A 79 -52.76 -19.16 -11.75
CA PRO A 79 -52.09 -20.22 -11.03
C PRO A 79 -51.12 -20.93 -11.99
N PRO A 80 -49.92 -21.36 -11.52
CA PRO A 80 -48.96 -22.04 -12.38
C PRO A 80 -49.67 -23.21 -13.02
N ALA A 81 -49.79 -23.17 -14.35
CA ALA A 81 -50.39 -24.26 -15.10
C ALA A 81 -49.62 -25.52 -14.75
N SER A 82 -50.33 -26.50 -14.19
CA SER A 82 -49.78 -27.76 -13.70
C SER A 82 -48.70 -28.26 -14.64
N GLU A 83 -47.51 -28.56 -14.09
CA GLU A 83 -46.43 -29.20 -14.81
C GLU A 83 -46.96 -30.50 -15.42
N ARG A 84 -47.38 -30.43 -16.69
CA ARG A 84 -47.61 -31.63 -17.49
C ARG A 84 -46.23 -32.18 -17.76
N GLU A 85 -45.94 -33.28 -17.10
CA GLU A 85 -44.74 -34.08 -17.27
C GLU A 85 -44.33 -34.09 -18.74
N THR A 86 -43.16 -33.56 -19.04
CA THR A 86 -42.57 -33.61 -20.38
C THR A 86 -42.01 -35.01 -20.64
N GLY A 87 -42.88 -36.02 -20.58
CA GLY A 87 -42.66 -37.28 -21.25
C GLY A 87 -42.60 -37.01 -22.75
N GLY A 88 -41.55 -37.48 -23.41
CA GLY A 88 -41.27 -37.24 -24.83
C GLY A 88 -42.21 -37.96 -25.80
N SER A 89 -43.53 -37.86 -25.61
CA SER A 89 -44.51 -38.19 -26.64
C SER A 89 -44.50 -37.08 -27.69
N ALA A 90 -44.24 -37.43 -28.95
CA ALA A 90 -44.35 -36.50 -30.07
C ALA A 90 -45.74 -35.86 -30.10
N SER A 91 -45.85 -34.60 -30.56
CA SER A 91 -47.12 -33.91 -30.70
C SER A 91 -48.14 -34.83 -31.40
N PRO A 92 -49.38 -34.99 -30.90
CA PRO A 92 -50.38 -35.84 -31.53
C PRO A 92 -50.57 -35.52 -33.02
N ILE A 93 -50.44 -34.25 -33.40
CA ILE A 93 -50.48 -33.77 -34.79
C ILE A 93 -49.26 -34.25 -35.57
N GLY A 94 -48.06 -34.23 -34.97
CA GLY A 94 -46.84 -34.81 -35.56
C GLY A 94 -46.93 -36.33 -35.79
N VAL A 95 -47.53 -37.07 -34.85
CA VAL A 95 -47.77 -38.52 -34.99
C VAL A 95 -48.75 -38.79 -36.14
N VAL A 96 -49.90 -38.11 -36.17
CA VAL A 96 -50.91 -38.28 -37.23
C VAL A 96 -50.36 -37.83 -38.61
N CYS A 97 -49.60 -36.74 -38.66
CA CYS A 97 -48.93 -36.27 -39.87
C CYS A 97 -47.90 -37.30 -40.38
N SER A 98 -47.11 -37.90 -39.48
CA SER A 98 -46.15 -38.96 -39.85
C SER A 98 -46.85 -40.21 -40.40
N PHE A 99 -47.98 -40.62 -39.82
CA PHE A 99 -48.76 -41.75 -40.31
C PHE A 99 -49.27 -41.51 -41.74
N TRP A 100 -49.89 -40.35 -42.01
CA TRP A 100 -50.44 -40.08 -43.35
C TRP A 100 -49.37 -39.89 -44.43
N ARG A 101 -48.18 -39.38 -44.06
CA ARG A 101 -47.01 -39.35 -44.94
C ARG A 101 -46.57 -40.76 -45.34
N ASP A 102 -46.45 -41.64 -44.35
CA ASP A 102 -45.88 -42.98 -44.53
C ASP A 102 -46.90 -43.95 -45.13
N PHE A 103 -48.20 -43.65 -44.99
CA PHE A 103 -49.33 -44.34 -45.64
C PHE A 103 -49.39 -44.05 -47.15
N ASP A 104 -48.96 -42.87 -47.61
CA ASP A 104 -48.89 -42.46 -49.03
C ASP A 104 -50.18 -42.80 -49.82
N LEU A 105 -51.23 -42.02 -49.56
CA LEU A 105 -52.57 -42.25 -50.12
C LEU A 105 -52.57 -42.35 -51.66
N GLU A 106 -51.70 -41.60 -52.35
CA GLU A 106 -51.63 -41.62 -53.82
C GLU A 106 -51.02 -42.91 -54.36
N LYS A 107 -50.01 -43.45 -53.67
CA LYS A 107 -49.47 -44.78 -53.97
C LYS A 107 -50.50 -45.88 -53.69
N GLU A 108 -51.18 -45.84 -52.54
CA GLU A 108 -52.20 -46.84 -52.21
C GLU A 108 -53.41 -46.79 -53.15
N ARG A 109 -53.81 -45.60 -53.65
CA ARG A 109 -54.75 -45.48 -54.78
C ARG A 109 -54.29 -46.28 -55.98
N SER A 110 -53.07 -46.04 -56.47
CA SER A 110 -52.55 -46.76 -57.64
C SER A 110 -52.56 -48.29 -57.48
N GLY A 111 -52.34 -48.79 -56.25
CA GLY A 111 -52.47 -50.21 -55.92
C GLY A 111 -53.92 -50.71 -55.89
N LEU A 112 -54.88 -49.87 -55.50
CA LEU A 112 -56.31 -50.18 -55.56
C LEU A 112 -56.88 -50.09 -56.98
N ASP A 113 -56.40 -49.17 -57.82
CA ASP A 113 -56.70 -49.09 -59.26
C ASP A 113 -56.35 -50.43 -59.95
N GLU A 114 -55.13 -50.95 -59.70
CA GLU A 114 -54.68 -52.24 -60.25
C GLU A 114 -55.53 -53.42 -59.76
N GLN A 115 -55.95 -53.40 -58.49
CA GLN A 115 -56.85 -54.41 -57.92
C GLN A 115 -58.26 -54.33 -58.49
N GLY A 116 -58.80 -53.13 -58.69
CA GLY A 116 -60.09 -52.89 -59.34
C GLY A 116 -60.12 -53.40 -60.78
N LEU A 117 -59.05 -53.20 -61.55
CA LEU A 117 -58.88 -53.76 -62.89
C LEU A 117 -58.83 -55.30 -62.87
N LYS A 118 -58.05 -55.91 -61.97
CA LYS A 118 -57.99 -57.38 -61.81
C LYS A 118 -59.34 -57.97 -61.41
N ILE A 119 -60.12 -57.27 -60.60
CA ILE A 119 -61.49 -57.67 -60.23
C ILE A 119 -62.40 -57.67 -61.47
N ALA A 120 -62.32 -56.65 -62.33
CA ALA A 120 -63.06 -56.62 -63.60
C ALA A 120 -62.66 -57.76 -64.55
N ASP A 121 -61.35 -58.04 -64.69
CA ASP A 121 -60.84 -59.18 -65.48
C ASP A 121 -61.32 -60.53 -64.92
N HIS A 122 -61.35 -60.68 -63.60
CA HIS A 122 -61.85 -61.90 -62.94
C HIS A 122 -63.37 -62.07 -63.14
N GLN A 123 -64.12 -60.97 -63.15
CA GLN A 123 -65.54 -60.96 -63.51
C GLN A 123 -65.74 -61.42 -64.97
N GLU A 124 -64.93 -60.93 -65.92
CA GLU A 124 -64.96 -61.36 -67.33
C GLU A 124 -64.58 -62.85 -67.48
N ASN A 125 -63.56 -63.31 -66.77
CA ASN A 125 -63.13 -64.72 -66.80
C ASN A 125 -64.14 -65.67 -66.15
N SER A 126 -64.88 -65.22 -65.13
CA SER A 126 -66.04 -65.94 -64.59
C SER A 126 -67.14 -66.11 -65.66
N GLN A 127 -67.43 -65.05 -66.43
CA GLN A 127 -68.35 -65.13 -67.58
C GLN A 127 -67.84 -66.09 -68.66
N LYS A 128 -66.52 -66.21 -68.90
CA LYS A 128 -65.94 -67.20 -69.83
C LYS A 128 -66.10 -68.64 -69.31
N ASN A 129 -65.88 -68.89 -68.02
CA ASN A 129 -66.07 -70.24 -67.45
C ASN A 129 -67.54 -70.67 -67.41
N ARG A 130 -68.49 -69.73 -67.27
CA ARG A 130 -69.93 -69.99 -67.51
C ARG A 130 -70.20 -70.53 -68.93
N ARG A 131 -69.45 -70.07 -69.94
CA ARG A 131 -69.55 -70.62 -71.32
C ARG A 131 -69.03 -72.06 -71.41
N LYS A 132 -67.99 -72.43 -70.65
CA LYS A 132 -67.47 -73.82 -70.58
C LYS A 132 -68.46 -74.77 -69.90
N LEU A 133 -69.18 -74.32 -68.87
CA LEU A 133 -70.33 -75.06 -68.32
C LEU A 133 -71.31 -75.45 -69.46
N ALA A 134 -71.68 -74.49 -70.32
CA ALA A 134 -72.55 -74.78 -71.46
C ALA A 134 -71.95 -75.81 -72.45
N GLU A 135 -70.62 -75.95 -72.52
CA GLU A 135 -69.95 -77.00 -73.30
C GLU A 135 -69.98 -78.38 -72.61
N SER A 136 -69.73 -78.47 -71.30
CA SER A 136 -69.93 -79.72 -70.57
C SER A 136 -71.40 -80.17 -70.57
N THR A 137 -72.35 -79.23 -70.69
CA THR A 137 -73.78 -79.53 -70.97
C THR A 137 -73.98 -80.11 -72.38
N ARG A 138 -73.23 -79.63 -73.37
CA ARG A 138 -73.21 -80.17 -74.74
C ARG A 138 -72.61 -81.57 -74.79
N ASP A 139 -71.64 -81.89 -73.93
CA ASP A 139 -71.03 -83.22 -73.87
C ASP A 139 -71.87 -84.23 -73.06
N PHE A 140 -72.55 -83.78 -72.00
CA PHE A 140 -73.68 -84.52 -71.40
C PHE A 140 -74.73 -84.90 -72.48
N LYS A 141 -75.00 -84.01 -73.44
CA LYS A 141 -75.88 -84.26 -74.59
C LYS A 141 -75.41 -85.40 -75.50
N LYS A 142 -74.14 -85.82 -75.46
CA LYS A 142 -73.56 -86.92 -76.27
C LYS A 142 -73.58 -88.30 -75.59
N ALA A 143 -73.74 -88.37 -74.27
CA ALA A 143 -73.69 -89.62 -73.49
C ALA A 143 -74.81 -90.63 -73.85
N SER A 144 -74.74 -91.87 -73.34
CA SER A 144 -75.77 -92.89 -73.59
C SER A 144 -77.08 -92.62 -72.83
N THR A 145 -78.19 -93.25 -73.23
CA THR A 145 -79.53 -92.95 -72.72
C THR A 145 -79.74 -93.26 -71.24
N ASP A 146 -79.17 -94.36 -70.73
CA ASP A 146 -79.25 -94.73 -69.31
C ASP A 146 -78.38 -93.81 -68.43
N GLU A 147 -77.17 -93.48 -68.89
CA GLU A 147 -76.22 -92.63 -68.16
C GLU A 147 -76.73 -91.17 -68.09
N LYS A 148 -77.36 -90.68 -69.16
CA LYS A 148 -77.97 -89.34 -69.22
C LYS A 148 -79.00 -89.13 -68.13
N LEU A 149 -79.93 -90.07 -67.92
CA LEU A 149 -81.01 -89.90 -66.94
C LEU A 149 -80.46 -89.77 -65.51
N ASN A 150 -79.44 -90.54 -65.17
CA ASN A 150 -78.80 -90.51 -63.85
C ASN A 150 -77.97 -89.22 -63.64
N LEU A 151 -77.30 -88.72 -64.68
CA LEU A 151 -76.48 -87.51 -64.58
C LEU A 151 -77.28 -86.20 -64.70
N PHE A 152 -78.47 -86.21 -65.33
CA PHE A 152 -79.20 -84.99 -65.69
C PHE A 152 -79.57 -84.09 -64.51
N ASN A 153 -80.27 -84.65 -63.52
CA ASN A 153 -80.81 -83.86 -62.40
C ASN A 153 -79.71 -83.31 -61.49
N SER A 154 -78.62 -84.08 -61.33
CA SER A 154 -77.43 -83.65 -60.60
C SER A 154 -76.73 -82.50 -61.33
N LEU A 155 -76.46 -82.66 -62.63
CA LEU A 155 -75.82 -81.65 -63.47
C LEU A 155 -76.65 -80.35 -63.50
N LEU A 156 -77.95 -80.43 -63.75
CA LEU A 156 -78.84 -79.27 -63.87
C LEU A 156 -78.87 -78.45 -62.57
N LYS A 157 -78.99 -79.12 -61.42
CA LYS A 157 -79.10 -78.44 -60.12
C LYS A 157 -77.75 -77.86 -59.66
N ALA A 158 -76.66 -78.60 -59.82
CA ALA A 158 -75.32 -78.11 -59.54
C ALA A 158 -74.95 -76.89 -60.41
N TYR A 159 -75.37 -76.87 -61.68
CA TYR A 159 -75.17 -75.73 -62.56
C TYR A 159 -75.90 -74.48 -62.11
N GLN A 160 -77.14 -74.63 -61.63
CA GLN A 160 -77.98 -73.49 -61.30
C GLN A 160 -77.60 -72.89 -59.95
N GLU A 161 -77.36 -73.74 -58.95
CA GLU A 161 -77.08 -73.32 -57.58
C GLU A 161 -75.67 -72.73 -57.42
N GLU A 162 -74.65 -73.31 -58.07
CA GLU A 162 -73.27 -72.79 -58.04
C GLU A 162 -73.14 -71.47 -58.80
N VAL A 163 -73.79 -71.35 -59.98
CA VAL A 163 -73.75 -70.10 -60.77
C VAL A 163 -74.44 -68.95 -60.04
N ASP A 164 -75.60 -69.19 -59.41
CA ASP A 164 -76.31 -68.12 -58.69
C ASP A 164 -75.59 -67.71 -57.40
N ASN A 165 -75.04 -68.65 -56.64
CA ASN A 165 -74.32 -68.35 -55.39
C ASN A 165 -72.97 -67.68 -55.64
N LEU A 166 -72.19 -68.13 -56.63
CA LEU A 166 -70.98 -67.43 -57.08
C LEU A 166 -71.30 -66.03 -57.59
N THR A 167 -72.33 -65.86 -58.42
CA THR A 167 -72.70 -64.55 -58.99
C THR A 167 -73.14 -63.56 -57.91
N LYS A 168 -73.90 -64.01 -56.89
CA LYS A 168 -74.32 -63.14 -55.77
C LYS A 168 -73.14 -62.75 -54.88
N ARG A 169 -72.28 -63.72 -54.50
CA ARG A 169 -71.11 -63.45 -53.64
C ARG A 169 -70.07 -62.57 -54.32
N ALA A 170 -69.78 -62.82 -55.60
CA ALA A 170 -68.87 -61.99 -56.39
C ALA A 170 -69.40 -60.55 -56.49
N LYS A 171 -70.62 -60.35 -56.99
CA LYS A 171 -71.21 -59.00 -57.10
C LYS A 171 -71.30 -58.25 -55.78
N PHE A 172 -71.52 -58.94 -54.66
CA PHE A 172 -71.53 -58.30 -53.35
C PHE A 172 -70.13 -57.82 -52.95
N GLY A 173 -69.10 -58.66 -53.09
CA GLY A 173 -67.71 -58.28 -52.81
C GLY A 173 -67.18 -57.20 -53.75
N GLU A 174 -67.49 -57.31 -55.05
CA GLU A 174 -67.15 -56.33 -56.10
C GLU A 174 -67.76 -54.96 -55.79
N ASN A 175 -69.07 -54.90 -55.53
CA ASN A 175 -69.75 -53.63 -55.22
C ASN A 175 -69.31 -53.05 -53.86
N ALA A 176 -68.99 -53.90 -52.87
CA ALA A 176 -68.46 -53.43 -51.59
C ALA A 176 -67.05 -52.84 -51.72
N PHE A 177 -66.16 -53.50 -52.47
CA PHE A 177 -64.83 -52.99 -52.79
C PHE A 177 -64.91 -51.67 -53.56
N LEU A 178 -65.66 -51.63 -54.66
CA LEU A 178 -65.79 -50.43 -55.51
C LEU A 178 -66.37 -49.23 -54.76
N ASN A 179 -67.30 -49.44 -53.83
CA ASN A 179 -67.88 -48.37 -52.99
C ASN A 179 -66.85 -47.75 -52.02
N ILE A 180 -65.99 -48.59 -51.42
CA ILE A 180 -64.91 -48.12 -50.53
C ILE A 180 -63.80 -47.45 -51.37
N TYR A 181 -63.38 -48.09 -52.46
CA TYR A 181 -62.38 -47.58 -53.39
C TYR A 181 -62.77 -46.21 -53.96
N GLN A 182 -63.99 -46.05 -54.48
CA GLN A 182 -64.45 -44.77 -55.02
C GLN A 182 -64.37 -43.65 -53.96
N LYS A 183 -64.83 -43.92 -52.73
CA LYS A 183 -64.77 -42.94 -51.63
C LYS A 183 -63.35 -42.56 -51.23
N LEU A 184 -62.41 -43.51 -51.27
CA LEU A 184 -61.01 -43.27 -50.94
C LEU A 184 -60.25 -42.57 -52.09
N TYR A 185 -60.65 -42.84 -53.33
CA TYR A 185 -60.15 -42.16 -54.53
C TYR A 185 -60.64 -40.71 -54.63
N GLU A 186 -61.88 -40.43 -54.22
CA GLU A 186 -62.44 -39.07 -54.20
C GLU A 186 -61.99 -38.23 -52.97
N ALA A 187 -61.55 -38.86 -51.87
CA ALA A 187 -61.17 -38.16 -50.65
C ALA A 187 -59.81 -37.43 -50.79
N PRO A 188 -59.71 -36.11 -50.58
CA PRO A 188 -58.43 -35.39 -50.71
C PRO A 188 -57.39 -35.87 -49.70
N ASP A 189 -56.12 -35.89 -50.10
CA ASP A 189 -55.01 -36.27 -49.22
C ASP A 189 -54.91 -35.32 -48.01
N PRO A 190 -55.00 -35.82 -46.76
CA PRO A 190 -54.89 -34.99 -45.57
C PRO A 190 -53.44 -34.60 -45.24
N TYR A 191 -52.42 -35.28 -45.77
CA TYR A 191 -51.02 -35.06 -45.39
C TYR A 191 -50.54 -33.61 -45.59
N PRO A 192 -50.78 -32.92 -46.74
CA PRO A 192 -50.31 -31.54 -46.93
C PRO A 192 -50.90 -30.55 -45.92
N ALA A 193 -52.16 -30.74 -45.52
CA ALA A 193 -52.79 -29.90 -44.50
C ALA A 193 -52.21 -30.19 -43.10
N LEU A 194 -52.02 -31.47 -42.76
CA LEU A 194 -51.41 -31.88 -41.50
C LEU A 194 -49.95 -31.43 -41.38
N ALA A 195 -49.19 -31.44 -42.48
CA ALA A 195 -47.82 -30.94 -42.55
C ALA A 195 -47.77 -29.43 -42.25
N SER A 196 -48.63 -28.64 -42.89
CA SER A 196 -48.69 -27.19 -42.64
C SER A 196 -49.11 -26.86 -41.20
N ILE A 197 -50.04 -27.61 -40.61
CA ILE A 197 -50.41 -27.45 -39.19
C ILE A 197 -49.25 -27.84 -38.27
N ALA A 198 -48.54 -28.93 -38.55
CA ALA A 198 -47.38 -29.36 -37.77
C ALA A 198 -46.23 -28.31 -37.81
N GLU A 199 -46.00 -27.67 -38.96
CA GLU A 199 -45.04 -26.55 -39.08
C GLU A 199 -45.49 -25.33 -38.27
N GLN A 200 -46.78 -25.00 -38.27
CA GLN A 200 -47.33 -23.90 -37.47
C GLN A 200 -47.23 -24.18 -35.97
N ASP A 201 -47.55 -25.40 -35.51
CA ASP A 201 -47.40 -25.83 -34.12
C ASP A 201 -45.95 -25.71 -33.64
N LEU A 202 -44.98 -26.13 -34.47
CA LEU A 202 -43.56 -25.96 -34.18
C LEU A 202 -43.20 -24.48 -34.03
N LYS A 203 -43.66 -23.62 -34.95
CA LYS A 203 -43.38 -22.18 -34.88
C LYS A 203 -44.05 -21.50 -33.68
N ILE A 204 -45.24 -21.93 -33.27
CA ILE A 204 -45.92 -21.47 -32.06
C ILE A 204 -45.12 -21.90 -30.82
N SER A 205 -44.66 -23.16 -30.76
CA SER A 205 -43.82 -23.67 -29.65
C SER A 205 -42.50 -22.90 -29.51
N GLU A 206 -41.83 -22.60 -30.63
CA GLU A 206 -40.64 -21.73 -30.66
C GLU A 206 -40.94 -20.34 -30.09
N LEU A 207 -41.97 -19.66 -30.61
CA LEU A 207 -42.37 -18.31 -30.17
C LEU A 207 -42.81 -18.28 -28.71
N GLU A 208 -43.49 -19.31 -28.22
CA GLU A 208 -43.79 -19.45 -26.79
C GLU A 208 -42.52 -19.58 -25.95
N SER A 209 -41.54 -20.37 -26.40
CA SER A 209 -40.27 -20.54 -25.69
C SER A 209 -39.48 -19.23 -25.63
N GLU A 210 -39.46 -18.45 -26.72
CA GLU A 210 -38.87 -17.12 -26.78
C GLU A 210 -39.63 -16.13 -25.87
N ASN A 211 -40.96 -16.15 -25.90
CA ASN A 211 -41.79 -15.29 -25.03
C ASN A 211 -41.56 -15.59 -23.54
N ARG A 212 -41.34 -16.87 -23.18
CA ARG A 212 -40.96 -17.27 -21.81
C ARG A 212 -39.57 -16.75 -21.43
N LYS A 213 -38.57 -16.86 -22.32
CA LYS A 213 -37.21 -16.32 -22.09
C LYS A 213 -37.23 -14.80 -21.90
N MET A 214 -37.86 -14.06 -22.82
CA MET A 214 -38.00 -12.59 -22.74
C MET A 214 -38.70 -12.14 -21.45
N LYS A 215 -39.65 -12.93 -20.92
CA LYS A 215 -40.29 -12.65 -19.62
C LYS A 215 -39.35 -12.81 -18.43
N LEU A 216 -38.50 -13.85 -18.45
CA LEU A 216 -37.47 -14.07 -17.42
C LEU A 216 -36.44 -12.94 -17.44
N GLU A 217 -35.90 -12.59 -18.62
CA GLU A 217 -34.97 -11.47 -18.78
C GLU A 217 -35.57 -10.15 -18.27
N LEU A 218 -36.85 -9.87 -18.57
CA LEU A 218 -37.55 -8.69 -18.04
C LEU A 218 -37.78 -8.72 -16.52
N GLU A 219 -37.85 -9.90 -15.90
CA GLU A 219 -37.94 -10.04 -14.45
C GLU A 219 -36.56 -9.85 -13.79
N GLU A 220 -35.51 -10.44 -14.37
CA GLU A 220 -34.11 -10.23 -13.98
C GLU A 220 -33.76 -8.74 -14.01
N PHE A 221 -33.97 -8.04 -15.14
CA PHE A 221 -33.74 -6.59 -15.25
C PHE A 221 -34.56 -5.76 -14.23
N ARG A 222 -35.76 -6.20 -13.85
CA ARG A 222 -36.54 -5.55 -12.77
C ARG A 222 -35.88 -5.75 -11.41
N THR A 223 -35.38 -6.95 -11.10
CA THR A 223 -34.68 -7.19 -9.83
C THR A 223 -33.37 -6.38 -9.78
N GLU A 224 -32.59 -6.35 -10.85
CA GLU A 224 -31.39 -5.52 -10.97
C GLU A 224 -31.69 -4.04 -10.78
N ALA A 225 -32.74 -3.51 -11.42
CA ALA A 225 -33.15 -2.11 -11.24
C ALA A 225 -33.52 -1.78 -9.78
N THR A 226 -34.14 -2.72 -9.05
CA THR A 226 -34.38 -2.53 -7.60
C THR A 226 -33.11 -2.60 -6.76
N HIS A 227 -32.17 -3.47 -7.12
CA HIS A 227 -30.88 -3.60 -6.46
C HIS A 227 -30.02 -2.33 -6.66
N LEU A 228 -29.91 -1.84 -7.90
CA LEU A 228 -29.24 -0.57 -8.24
C LEU A 228 -29.85 0.61 -7.48
N LYS A 229 -31.18 0.68 -7.35
CA LYS A 229 -31.86 1.73 -6.55
C LYS A 229 -31.49 1.66 -5.06
N ASN A 230 -31.34 0.46 -4.50
CA ASN A 230 -30.90 0.26 -3.11
C ASN A 230 -29.41 0.59 -2.91
N GLN A 231 -28.56 0.28 -3.89
CA GLN A 231 -27.15 0.69 -3.92
C GLN A 231 -27.04 2.22 -3.99
N GLN A 232 -27.80 2.90 -4.87
CA GLN A 232 -27.82 4.36 -4.97
C GLN A 232 -28.23 5.04 -3.65
N ALA A 233 -29.18 4.46 -2.91
CA ALA A 233 -29.56 4.94 -1.58
C ALA A 233 -28.44 4.74 -0.53
N THR A 234 -27.60 3.72 -0.70
CA THR A 234 -26.44 3.45 0.16
C THR A 234 -25.28 4.39 -0.16
N ILE A 235 -24.99 4.61 -1.45
CA ILE A 235 -23.99 5.57 -1.93
C ILE A 235 -24.26 6.97 -1.35
N ARG A 236 -25.51 7.48 -1.46
CA ARG A 236 -25.87 8.79 -0.90
C ARG A 236 -25.60 8.91 0.61
N ARG A 237 -25.89 7.87 1.40
CA ARG A 237 -25.57 7.86 2.84
C ARG A 237 -24.07 7.88 3.12
N LEU A 238 -23.26 7.25 2.27
CA LEU A 238 -21.80 7.26 2.38
C LEU A 238 -21.22 8.62 1.96
N GLU A 239 -21.74 9.24 0.89
CA GLU A 239 -21.39 10.60 0.46
C GLU A 239 -21.71 11.63 1.54
N ASP A 240 -22.92 11.59 2.12
CA ASP A 240 -23.33 12.49 3.21
C ASP A 240 -22.45 12.30 4.46
N ARG A 241 -22.05 11.05 4.77
CA ARG A 241 -21.12 10.75 5.88
C ARG A 241 -19.70 11.25 5.59
N SER A 242 -19.22 11.15 4.34
CA SER A 242 -17.89 11.69 3.95
C SER A 242 -17.88 13.21 4.14
N ARG A 243 -18.87 13.91 3.58
CA ARG A 243 -19.05 15.35 3.73
C ARG A 243 -19.12 15.79 5.21
N GLN A 244 -19.80 15.02 6.06
CA GLN A 244 -19.86 15.32 7.49
C GLN A 244 -18.51 15.16 8.19
N LEU A 245 -17.71 14.15 7.82
CA LEU A 245 -16.35 13.96 8.35
C LEU A 245 -15.37 15.03 7.83
N GLU A 246 -15.49 15.40 6.56
CA GLU A 246 -14.73 16.51 5.94
C GLU A 246 -15.02 17.83 6.68
N GLN A 247 -16.31 18.18 6.87
CA GLN A 247 -16.71 19.36 7.64
C GLN A 247 -16.19 19.34 9.09
N GLN A 248 -16.27 18.20 9.79
CA GLN A 248 -15.71 18.07 11.14
C GLN A 248 -14.19 18.21 11.18
N MET A 249 -13.48 17.83 10.11
CA MET A 249 -12.04 18.01 10.01
C MET A 249 -11.70 19.47 9.71
N GLU A 250 -12.41 20.12 8.79
CA GLU A 250 -12.26 21.55 8.50
C GLU A 250 -12.54 22.42 9.73
N GLU A 251 -13.57 22.09 10.52
CA GLU A 251 -13.91 22.81 11.75
C GLU A 251 -12.82 22.65 12.81
N LYS A 252 -12.28 21.44 13.01
CA LYS A 252 -11.14 21.20 13.92
C LYS A 252 -9.86 21.90 13.46
N VAL A 253 -9.57 21.89 12.16
CA VAL A 253 -8.41 22.60 11.61
C VAL A 253 -8.57 24.11 11.83
N ARG A 254 -9.78 24.65 11.59
CA ARG A 254 -10.10 26.06 11.86
C ARG A 254 -9.93 26.42 13.33
N GLU A 255 -10.41 25.59 14.25
CA GLU A 255 -10.27 25.78 15.70
C GLU A 255 -8.79 25.75 16.14
N ILE A 256 -8.00 24.80 15.65
CA ILE A 256 -6.56 24.68 15.93
C ILE A 256 -5.80 25.90 15.38
N VAL A 257 -6.09 26.33 14.15
CA VAL A 257 -5.49 27.51 13.54
C VAL A 257 -5.85 28.77 14.33
N GLU A 258 -7.11 28.95 14.73
CA GLU A 258 -7.53 30.11 15.52
C GLU A 258 -6.88 30.10 16.92
N MET A 259 -6.78 28.93 17.56
CA MET A 259 -6.07 28.78 18.85
C MET A 259 -4.58 29.13 18.72
N LYS A 260 -3.90 28.67 17.67
CA LYS A 260 -2.50 29.01 17.37
C LYS A 260 -2.34 30.49 17.04
N GLN A 261 -3.25 31.09 16.28
CA GLN A 261 -3.27 32.52 15.97
C GLN A 261 -3.36 33.37 17.24
N ARG A 262 -4.25 33.01 18.18
CA ARG A 262 -4.37 33.68 19.49
C ARG A 262 -3.10 33.50 20.33
N SER A 263 -2.58 32.27 20.43
CA SER A 263 -1.34 31.99 21.18
C SER A 263 -0.15 32.79 20.66
N LEU A 264 0.02 32.88 19.34
CA LEU A 264 1.09 33.65 18.71
C LEU A 264 0.90 35.16 18.93
N ALA A 265 -0.34 35.66 18.90
CA ALA A 265 -0.64 37.06 19.22
C ALA A 265 -0.30 37.40 20.68
N GLU A 266 -0.63 36.51 21.63
CA GLU A 266 -0.26 36.68 23.04
C GLU A 266 1.26 36.65 23.27
N GLU A 267 1.99 35.77 22.59
CA GLU A 267 3.45 35.70 22.67
C GLU A 267 4.13 36.93 22.04
N ASN A 268 3.65 37.38 20.88
CA ASN A 268 4.08 38.62 20.25
C ASN A 268 3.79 39.85 21.13
N GLN A 269 2.68 39.87 21.85
CA GLN A 269 2.38 40.95 22.79
C GLN A 269 3.31 40.92 24.02
N LYS A 270 3.51 39.74 24.65
CA LYS A 270 4.44 39.59 25.79
C LYS A 270 5.87 39.96 25.43
N THR A 271 6.37 39.54 24.27
CA THR A 271 7.72 39.92 23.80
C THR A 271 7.83 41.42 23.53
N LEU A 272 6.80 42.05 22.97
CA LEU A 272 6.74 43.49 22.74
C LEU A 272 6.65 44.30 24.07
N GLU A 273 5.99 43.76 25.10
CA GLU A 273 5.97 44.33 26.45
C GLU A 273 7.36 44.27 27.11
N VAL A 274 8.02 43.10 27.09
CA VAL A 274 9.40 42.94 27.59
C VAL A 274 10.40 43.85 26.85
N LEU A 275 10.24 44.02 25.53
CA LEU A 275 11.09 44.94 24.76
C LEU A 275 10.86 46.41 25.17
N LYS A 276 9.63 46.83 25.44
CA LYS A 276 9.32 48.17 25.97
C LYS A 276 9.91 48.40 27.36
N GLU A 277 9.78 47.44 28.27
CA GLU A 277 10.38 47.52 29.60
C GLU A 277 11.90 47.66 29.53
N ARG A 278 12.54 46.87 28.65
CA ARG A 278 13.98 46.98 28.37
C ARG A 278 14.36 48.32 27.76
N GLU A 279 13.56 48.85 26.84
CA GLU A 279 13.78 50.17 26.25
C GLU A 279 13.74 51.27 27.32
N LEU A 280 12.71 51.28 28.17
CA LEU A 280 12.57 52.23 29.27
C LEU A 280 13.75 52.16 30.25
N LEU A 281 14.21 50.95 30.59
CA LEU A 281 15.36 50.76 31.48
C LEU A 281 16.67 51.25 30.84
N LEU A 282 16.87 51.05 29.54
CA LEU A 282 18.01 51.59 28.79
C LEU A 282 17.94 53.12 28.65
N GLN A 283 16.74 53.69 28.45
CA GLN A 283 16.54 55.14 28.43
C GLN A 283 16.87 55.77 29.79
N GLU A 284 16.47 55.14 30.91
CA GLU A 284 16.79 55.60 32.25
C GLU A 284 18.29 55.47 32.59
N GLN A 285 18.94 54.35 32.22
CA GLN A 285 20.40 54.23 32.32
C GLN A 285 21.13 55.30 31.51
N LEU A 286 20.67 55.59 30.29
CA LEU A 286 21.22 56.65 29.45
C LEU A 286 20.99 58.04 30.09
N ARG A 287 19.84 58.26 30.73
CA ARG A 287 19.54 59.50 31.47
C ARG A 287 20.51 59.68 32.65
N GLN A 288 20.70 58.64 33.45
CA GLN A 288 21.61 58.64 34.60
C GLN A 288 23.08 58.83 34.16
N ALA A 289 23.52 58.19 33.09
CA ALA A 289 24.86 58.37 32.53
C ALA A 289 25.08 59.78 31.96
N LYS A 290 24.07 60.39 31.32
CA LYS A 290 24.13 61.80 30.90
C LYS A 290 24.19 62.74 32.10
N GLU A 291 23.41 62.46 33.15
CA GLU A 291 23.40 63.26 34.37
C GLU A 291 24.75 63.19 35.10
N SER A 292 25.38 62.01 35.19
CA SER A 292 26.72 61.87 35.78
C SER A 292 27.84 62.51 34.94
N VAL A 293 27.73 62.51 33.61
CA VAL A 293 28.64 63.28 32.75
C VAL A 293 28.49 64.78 32.98
N VAL A 294 27.26 65.29 33.11
CA VAL A 294 27.00 66.71 33.40
C VAL A 294 27.49 67.11 34.79
N THR A 295 27.37 66.26 35.81
CA THR A 295 27.94 66.56 37.14
C THR A 295 29.47 66.49 37.13
N MET A 296 30.09 65.54 36.42
CA MET A 296 31.54 65.50 36.20
C MET A 296 32.05 66.75 35.46
N GLN A 297 31.34 67.22 34.44
CA GLN A 297 31.66 68.46 33.72
C GLN A 297 31.64 69.67 34.65
N LYS A 298 30.57 69.85 35.45
CA LYS A 298 30.48 70.93 36.44
C LYS A 298 31.59 70.87 37.51
N LEU A 299 31.92 69.66 37.98
CA LEU A 299 33.04 69.46 38.92
C LEU A 299 34.40 69.80 38.27
N HIS A 300 34.57 69.47 36.99
CA HIS A 300 35.78 69.81 36.24
C HIS A 300 35.90 71.32 36.00
N GLU A 301 34.83 72.00 35.57
CA GLU A 301 34.76 73.46 35.43
C GLU A 301 35.08 74.17 36.76
N PHE A 302 34.52 73.68 37.88
CA PHE A 302 34.78 74.22 39.21
C PHE A 302 36.24 74.02 39.66
N ALA A 303 36.80 72.82 39.47
CA ALA A 303 38.20 72.54 39.76
C ALA A 303 39.14 73.38 38.87
N GLN A 304 38.79 73.56 37.60
CA GLN A 304 39.53 74.41 36.66
C GLN A 304 39.48 75.88 37.09
N SER A 305 38.33 76.39 37.56
CA SER A 305 38.23 77.77 38.08
C SER A 305 39.07 77.97 39.33
N GLN A 306 39.09 76.99 40.27
CA GLN A 306 39.97 77.06 41.44
C GLN A 306 41.45 77.04 41.06
N LEU A 307 41.85 76.23 40.08
CA LEU A 307 43.23 76.21 39.57
C LEU A 307 43.62 77.54 38.92
N PHE A 308 42.70 78.20 38.20
CA PHE A 308 42.95 79.56 37.69
C PHE A 308 43.06 80.60 38.81
N GLU A 309 42.22 80.52 39.84
CA GLU A 309 42.26 81.45 40.99
C GLU A 309 43.54 81.29 41.82
N LEU A 310 43.92 80.05 42.17
CA LEU A 310 45.18 79.75 42.86
C LEU A 310 46.39 80.17 42.02
N ARG A 311 46.32 80.00 40.70
CA ARG A 311 47.37 80.48 39.79
C ARG A 311 47.46 82.00 39.78
N ALA A 312 46.33 82.72 39.72
CA ALA A 312 46.31 84.17 39.78
C ALA A 312 46.87 84.69 41.11
N GLN A 313 46.47 84.10 42.25
CA GLN A 313 47.03 84.41 43.57
C GLN A 313 48.54 84.14 43.65
N SER A 314 49.01 83.03 43.08
CA SER A 314 50.45 82.71 43.03
C SER A 314 51.23 83.66 42.12
N GLU A 315 50.67 84.07 40.98
CA GLU A 315 51.28 85.05 40.09
C GLU A 315 51.29 86.46 40.72
N GLU A 316 50.26 86.83 41.50
CA GLU A 316 50.20 88.05 42.31
C GLU A 316 51.22 88.02 43.46
N GLU A 317 51.29 86.95 44.25
CA GLU A 317 52.28 86.79 45.32
C GLU A 317 53.72 86.83 44.76
N ARG A 318 53.95 86.22 43.59
CA ARG A 318 55.24 86.28 42.89
C ARG A 318 55.57 87.69 42.42
N ALA A 319 54.58 88.45 41.95
CA ALA A 319 54.76 89.85 41.56
C ALA A 319 55.03 90.75 42.77
N ALA A 320 54.32 90.54 43.89
CA ALA A 320 54.54 91.24 45.15
C ALA A 320 55.96 90.98 45.68
N LYS A 321 56.38 89.71 45.78
CA LYS A 321 57.75 89.31 46.15
C LYS A 321 58.80 89.88 45.21
N GLN A 322 58.55 89.93 43.90
CA GLN A 322 59.46 90.58 42.95
C GLN A 322 59.57 92.09 43.21
N SER A 323 58.48 92.76 43.55
CA SER A 323 58.50 94.19 43.91
C SER A 323 59.25 94.46 45.21
N GLU A 324 59.12 93.57 46.21
CA GLU A 324 59.88 93.61 47.46
C GLU A 324 61.38 93.38 47.19
N VAL A 325 61.75 92.39 46.38
CA VAL A 325 63.14 92.15 45.95
C VAL A 325 63.72 93.37 45.23
N ASN A 326 62.95 94.02 44.35
CA ASN A 326 63.39 95.24 43.67
C ASN A 326 63.61 96.38 44.68
N LEU A 327 62.72 96.57 45.65
CA LEU A 327 62.85 97.62 46.67
C LEU A 327 64.04 97.35 47.61
N LEU A 328 64.27 96.09 48.00
CA LEU A 328 65.46 95.67 48.74
C LEU A 328 66.74 95.85 47.92
N MET A 329 66.70 95.63 46.61
CA MET A 329 67.82 95.90 45.70
C MET A 329 68.12 97.40 45.63
N ASP A 330 67.11 98.26 45.48
CA ASP A 330 67.25 99.73 45.57
C ASP A 330 67.80 100.18 46.93
N GLU A 331 67.43 99.50 48.03
CA GLU A 331 67.97 99.78 49.37
C GLU A 331 69.42 99.34 49.52
N VAL A 332 69.79 98.18 48.97
CA VAL A 332 71.17 97.70 48.91
C VAL A 332 72.02 98.64 48.05
N GLU A 333 71.55 99.10 46.90
CA GLU A 333 72.26 100.09 46.07
C GLU A 333 72.43 101.43 46.79
N ARG A 334 71.38 101.92 47.47
CA ARG A 334 71.48 103.12 48.33
C ARG A 334 72.46 102.92 49.50
N ALA A 335 72.46 101.75 50.13
CA ALA A 335 73.37 101.42 51.23
C ALA A 335 74.82 101.27 50.76
N GLN A 336 75.05 100.61 49.62
CA GLN A 336 76.36 100.51 48.97
C GLN A 336 76.88 101.90 48.57
N THR A 337 76.02 102.77 48.03
CA THR A 337 76.38 104.15 47.70
C THR A 337 76.83 104.92 48.94
N ARG A 338 76.08 104.81 50.06
CA ARG A 338 76.48 105.39 51.37
C ARG A 338 77.75 104.77 51.95
N LEU A 339 77.95 103.47 51.76
CA LEU A 339 79.15 102.78 52.22
C LEU A 339 80.37 103.27 51.42
N LEU A 340 80.24 103.45 50.11
CA LEU A 340 81.27 104.03 49.25
C LEU A 340 81.57 105.52 49.54
N THR A 341 80.63 106.29 50.10
CA THR A 341 80.94 107.65 50.60
C THR A 341 81.64 107.58 51.96
N LEU A 342 81.14 106.76 52.89
CA LEU A 342 81.76 106.54 54.20
C LEU A 342 83.16 105.91 54.11
N GLU A 343 83.45 105.08 53.11
CA GLU A 343 84.79 104.54 52.85
C GLU A 343 85.76 105.60 52.34
N ARG A 344 85.30 106.57 51.53
CA ARG A 344 86.10 107.73 51.14
C ARG A 344 86.37 108.64 52.34
N GLU A 345 85.36 108.93 53.14
CA GLU A 345 85.49 109.71 54.38
C GLU A 345 86.40 109.00 55.40
N LYS A 346 86.24 107.68 55.58
CA LYS A 346 87.15 106.84 56.37
C LYS A 346 88.56 106.85 55.80
N GLY A 347 88.74 106.88 54.48
CA GLY A 347 90.04 107.06 53.84
C GLY A 347 90.71 108.35 54.30
N VAL A 348 89.99 109.48 54.22
CA VAL A 348 90.44 110.80 54.69
C VAL A 348 90.73 110.80 56.20
N LEU A 349 89.83 110.25 57.02
CA LEU A 349 89.99 110.15 58.47
C LEU A 349 91.15 109.20 58.87
N ARG A 350 91.42 108.15 58.09
CA ARG A 350 92.56 107.24 58.32
C ARG A 350 93.89 107.90 57.95
N SER A 351 93.91 108.75 56.92
CA SER A 351 95.04 109.65 56.65
C SER A 351 95.26 110.67 57.78
N GLN A 352 94.20 111.12 58.47
CA GLN A 352 94.30 111.94 59.68
C GLN A 352 94.78 111.14 60.89
N LEU A 353 94.28 109.91 61.10
CA LEU A 353 94.68 109.04 62.22
C LEU A 353 96.10 108.48 62.08
N GLN A 354 96.68 108.41 60.88
CA GLN A 354 98.06 107.98 60.69
C GLN A 354 99.10 109.07 61.03
N SER A 355 98.66 110.26 61.47
CA SER A 355 99.54 111.35 61.95
C SER A 355 99.62 111.47 63.48
N THR A 356 98.87 110.65 64.22
CA THR A 356 98.82 110.68 65.69
C THR A 356 98.71 109.26 66.26
N THR A 357 99.51 108.98 67.30
CA THR A 357 99.46 107.74 68.13
C THR A 357 100.14 106.51 67.52
N GLU A 358 101.47 106.52 67.60
CA GLU A 358 102.24 105.30 67.87
C GLU A 358 102.14 104.90 69.37
N GLU A 359 102.57 103.67 69.66
CA GLU A 359 102.96 103.06 70.95
C GLU A 359 101.95 102.33 71.88
N ASN A 360 102.34 101.08 72.21
CA ASN A 360 102.01 100.22 73.38
C ASN A 360 100.51 99.85 73.62
N GLY A 361 100.12 98.69 74.19
CA GLY A 361 100.80 97.50 74.76
C GLY A 361 99.81 96.76 75.70
N ASN A 362 100.04 95.59 76.33
CA ASN A 362 101.04 94.51 76.26
C ASN A 362 100.55 93.37 77.23
N LYS A 363 101.13 92.13 77.16
CA LYS A 363 101.05 90.99 78.14
C LYS A 363 99.80 90.07 78.11
N LYS A 364 99.79 88.82 78.64
CA LYS A 364 100.70 87.62 78.64
C LYS A 364 100.28 86.61 79.77
N SER A 365 100.48 85.29 79.57
CA SER A 365 100.52 84.18 80.59
C SER A 365 99.21 83.82 81.32
N ASP A 366 99.00 82.64 81.92
CA ASP A 366 99.58 81.26 81.83
C ASP A 366 98.47 80.29 82.33
N TYR A 367 98.20 79.15 81.70
CA TYR A 367 98.92 77.87 81.83
C TYR A 367 98.92 77.20 83.23
N LEU A 368 97.74 76.98 83.84
CA LEU A 368 97.60 76.08 85.02
C LEU A 368 96.24 75.34 85.16
N ASP A 369 95.40 75.29 84.11
CA ASP A 369 94.03 74.73 84.18
C ASP A 369 93.79 73.48 83.29
N SER A 370 94.75 73.13 82.41
CA SER A 370 94.55 72.09 81.40
C SER A 370 94.18 70.71 81.95
N SER A 371 94.66 70.31 83.14
CA SER A 371 94.37 68.96 83.68
C SER A 371 92.91 68.80 84.11
N HIS A 372 92.36 69.81 84.79
CA HIS A 372 90.98 69.79 85.26
C HIS A 372 90.00 70.03 84.11
N ILE A 373 90.35 70.89 83.14
CA ILE A 373 89.62 71.03 81.87
C ILE A 373 89.61 69.70 81.09
N LEU A 374 90.74 68.98 81.02
CA LEU A 374 90.80 67.70 80.30
C LEU A 374 89.95 66.61 80.98
N GLU A 375 89.96 66.52 82.31
CA GLU A 375 89.14 65.55 83.06
C GLU A 375 87.64 65.87 82.99
N SER A 376 87.27 67.16 83.09
CA SER A 376 85.91 67.63 82.84
C SER A 376 85.47 67.38 81.38
N SER A 377 86.36 67.62 80.42
CA SER A 377 86.12 67.33 79.00
C SER A 377 86.02 65.84 78.70
N LEU A 378 86.76 64.98 79.42
CA LEU A 378 86.69 63.54 79.29
C LEU A 378 85.33 63.03 79.78
N ASN A 379 84.91 63.42 80.98
CA ASN A 379 83.60 63.08 81.53
C ASN A 379 82.45 63.61 80.65
N ALA A 380 82.59 64.81 80.08
CA ALA A 380 81.62 65.35 79.13
C ALA A 380 81.56 64.53 77.84
N LYS A 381 82.71 64.11 77.29
CA LYS A 381 82.76 63.23 76.10
C LYS A 381 82.24 61.84 76.38
N GLU A 382 82.52 61.27 77.55
CA GLU A 382 82.05 59.94 77.96
C GLU A 382 80.53 59.93 78.15
N LYS A 383 79.95 61.00 78.69
CA LYS A 383 78.50 61.21 78.69
C LYS A 383 77.93 61.37 77.27
N ILE A 384 78.56 62.15 76.40
CA ILE A 384 78.13 62.27 75.00
C ILE A 384 78.20 60.91 74.29
N ILE A 385 79.19 60.07 74.59
CA ILE A 385 79.30 58.71 74.07
C ILE A 385 78.18 57.81 74.64
N SER A 386 77.81 57.92 75.92
CA SER A 386 76.66 57.16 76.45
C SER A 386 75.34 57.61 75.85
N ASP A 387 75.14 58.91 75.67
CA ASP A 387 73.93 59.49 75.08
C ASP A 387 73.80 59.10 73.60
N LEU A 388 74.89 59.16 72.82
CA LEU A 388 74.95 58.67 71.43
C LEU A 388 74.79 57.15 71.30
N ASN A 389 75.29 56.36 72.26
CA ASN A 389 75.08 54.91 72.26
C ASN A 389 73.63 54.54 72.59
N LEU A 390 72.96 55.31 73.46
CA LEU A 390 71.53 55.17 73.70
C LEU A 390 70.71 55.55 72.47
N GLU A 391 71.04 56.67 71.82
CA GLU A 391 70.39 57.08 70.56
C GLU A 391 70.63 56.06 69.43
N LEU A 392 71.85 55.52 69.29
CA LEU A 392 72.15 54.44 68.35
C LEU A 392 71.33 53.18 68.64
N HIS A 393 71.20 52.78 69.91
CA HIS A 393 70.41 51.61 70.29
C HIS A 393 68.90 51.84 70.09
N GLU A 394 68.39 53.05 70.32
CA GLU A 394 67.00 53.43 70.04
C GLU A 394 66.72 53.45 68.53
N MET A 395 67.64 53.99 67.73
CA MET A 395 67.59 53.95 66.27
C MET A 395 67.71 52.52 65.71
N GLU A 396 68.58 51.67 66.26
CA GLU A 396 68.69 50.27 65.87
C GLU A 396 67.41 49.49 66.25
N SER A 397 66.84 49.74 67.43
CA SER A 397 65.58 49.14 67.86
C SER A 397 64.40 49.57 67.01
N THR A 398 64.28 50.86 66.65
CA THR A 398 63.21 51.34 65.75
C THR A 398 63.38 50.78 64.34
N VAL A 399 64.59 50.75 63.78
CA VAL A 399 64.86 50.11 62.48
C VAL A 399 64.56 48.61 62.49
N SER A 400 64.87 47.90 63.58
CA SER A 400 64.51 46.49 63.75
C SER A 400 62.99 46.29 63.80
N ASN A 401 62.27 47.13 64.54
CA ASN A 401 60.81 47.09 64.64
C ASN A 401 60.12 47.38 63.29
N GLU A 402 60.58 48.37 62.51
CA GLU A 402 60.04 48.63 61.17
C GLU A 402 60.39 47.50 60.19
N ARG A 403 61.60 46.93 60.28
CA ARG A 403 61.99 45.75 59.51
C ARG A 403 61.07 44.55 59.78
N ASP A 404 60.73 44.30 61.05
CA ASP A 404 59.84 43.20 61.44
C ASP A 404 58.37 43.47 61.04
N LYS A 405 57.89 44.72 61.12
CA LYS A 405 56.58 45.12 60.57
C LYS A 405 56.51 44.84 59.07
N HIS A 406 57.46 45.35 58.28
CA HIS A 406 57.51 45.12 56.85
C HIS A 406 57.69 43.64 56.49
N MET A 407 58.47 42.88 57.27
CA MET A 407 58.58 41.42 57.09
C MET A 407 57.23 40.72 57.36
N GLY A 408 56.46 41.20 58.34
CA GLY A 408 55.10 40.74 58.61
C GLY A 408 54.11 41.10 57.49
N GLU A 409 54.21 42.30 56.91
CA GLU A 409 53.42 42.74 55.76
C GLU A 409 53.74 41.93 54.50
N ILE A 410 55.03 41.73 54.20
CA ILE A 410 55.49 40.87 53.10
C ILE A 410 55.00 39.43 53.27
N LYS A 411 55.01 38.88 54.50
CA LYS A 411 54.44 37.54 54.77
C LYS A 411 52.92 37.49 54.51
N LYS A 412 52.16 38.51 54.94
CA LYS A 412 50.71 38.61 54.68
C LYS A 412 50.39 38.78 53.20
N LEU A 413 51.14 39.62 52.49
CA LEU A 413 50.97 39.84 51.05
C LEU A 413 51.32 38.58 50.27
N ASN A 414 52.39 37.85 50.64
CA ASN A 414 52.73 36.56 50.03
C ASN A 414 51.67 35.48 50.31
N SER A 415 51.08 35.42 51.51
CA SER A 415 50.00 34.45 51.77
C SER A 415 48.75 34.78 50.97
N LEU A 416 48.39 36.06 50.86
CA LEU A 416 47.26 36.53 50.05
C LEU A 416 47.50 36.28 48.55
N LEU A 417 48.74 36.51 48.07
CA LEU A 417 49.12 36.22 46.68
C LEU A 417 48.99 34.71 46.38
N ASN A 418 49.55 33.86 47.25
CA ASN A 418 49.45 32.41 47.10
C ASN A 418 48.00 31.90 47.17
N GLU A 419 47.16 32.49 48.03
CA GLU A 419 45.71 32.21 48.06
C GLU A 419 45.03 32.60 46.75
N LYS A 420 45.37 33.76 46.18
CA LYS A 420 44.84 34.21 44.88
C LYS A 420 45.34 33.34 43.73
N ASP A 421 46.60 32.93 43.74
CA ASP A 421 47.17 32.04 42.72
C ASP A 421 46.50 30.66 42.76
N ASN A 422 46.27 30.09 43.96
CA ASN A 422 45.49 28.84 44.10
C ASN A 422 44.07 28.99 43.54
N VAL A 423 43.35 30.07 43.88
CA VAL A 423 42.01 30.35 43.34
C VAL A 423 42.03 30.52 41.81
N VAL A 424 43.08 31.14 41.25
CA VAL A 424 43.26 31.26 39.80
C VAL A 424 43.57 29.90 39.15
N GLU A 425 44.35 29.03 39.81
CA GLU A 425 44.64 27.69 39.32
C GLU A 425 43.38 26.80 39.34
N ASP A 426 42.58 26.87 40.40
CA ASP A 426 41.32 26.14 40.53
C ASP A 426 40.27 26.64 39.53
N LEU A 427 40.12 27.95 39.35
CA LEU A 427 39.27 28.52 38.29
C LEU A 427 39.76 28.14 36.88
N ARG A 428 41.06 27.98 36.67
CA ARG A 428 41.62 27.47 35.40
C ARG A 428 41.32 25.99 35.18
N LYS A 429 41.39 25.16 36.23
CA LYS A 429 40.97 23.75 36.17
C LYS A 429 39.47 23.64 35.87
N GLU A 430 38.63 24.39 36.59
CA GLU A 430 37.19 24.43 36.34
C GLU A 430 36.86 24.91 34.92
N LEU A 431 37.61 25.88 34.38
CA LEU A 431 37.47 26.34 32.99
C LEU A 431 37.91 25.29 31.96
N GLN A 432 38.88 24.43 32.28
CA GLN A 432 39.31 23.32 31.42
C GLN A 432 38.38 22.10 31.50
N GLU A 433 37.78 21.85 32.67
CA GLU A 433 36.78 20.79 32.88
C GLU A 433 35.42 21.14 32.29
N ARG A 434 35.10 22.43 32.14
CA ARG A 434 33.88 22.90 31.48
C ARG A 434 33.85 22.41 30.02
N PRO A 435 32.76 21.74 29.58
CA PRO A 435 32.61 21.31 28.19
C PRO A 435 32.78 22.46 27.21
N THR A 436 33.66 22.28 26.23
CA THR A 436 33.86 23.26 25.15
C THR A 436 32.56 23.51 24.40
N THR A 437 32.34 24.73 23.90
CA THR A 437 31.12 25.10 23.15
C THR A 437 30.81 24.13 22.01
N LYS A 438 31.84 23.69 21.26
CA LYS A 438 31.72 22.64 20.24
C LYS A 438 31.19 21.31 20.81
N LEU A 439 31.70 20.85 21.96
CA LEU A 439 31.23 19.62 22.60
C LEU A 439 29.78 19.76 23.07
N VAL A 440 29.37 20.93 23.57
CA VAL A 440 27.98 21.21 23.95
C VAL A 440 27.06 21.25 22.71
N GLU A 441 27.51 21.83 21.61
CA GLU A 441 26.80 21.83 20.32
C GLU A 441 26.67 20.42 19.74
N ASP A 442 27.75 19.62 19.75
CA ASP A 442 27.74 18.24 19.29
C ASP A 442 26.85 17.34 20.17
N LEU A 443 26.84 17.55 21.49
CA LEU A 443 25.92 16.86 22.39
C LEU A 443 24.48 17.31 22.16
N ARG A 444 24.21 18.60 21.92
CA ARG A 444 22.87 19.10 21.55
C ARG A 444 22.39 18.54 20.21
N LYS A 445 23.26 18.45 19.21
CA LYS A 445 22.96 17.79 17.92
C LYS A 445 22.63 16.32 18.14
N LYS A 446 23.50 15.57 18.83
CA LYS A 446 23.25 14.15 19.19
C LYS A 446 21.94 13.95 19.94
N VAL A 447 21.60 14.84 20.88
CA VAL A 447 20.31 14.81 21.59
C VAL A 447 19.13 15.12 20.66
N LYS A 448 19.20 16.14 19.79
CA LYS A 448 18.16 16.42 18.78
C LYS A 448 17.96 15.22 17.84
N ILE A 449 19.04 14.60 17.36
CA ILE A 449 19.00 13.42 16.48
C ILE A 449 18.37 12.23 17.22
N LEU A 450 18.81 11.94 18.45
CA LEU A 450 18.23 10.87 19.27
C LEU A 450 16.75 11.13 19.61
N GLN A 451 16.37 12.38 19.84
CA GLN A 451 14.99 12.78 20.10
C GLN A 451 14.12 12.59 18.85
N ALA A 452 14.60 12.96 17.67
CA ALA A 452 13.89 12.72 16.42
C ALA A 452 13.78 11.22 16.08
N VAL A 453 14.87 10.46 16.22
CA VAL A 453 14.94 9.00 16.00
C VAL A 453 14.10 8.21 17.02
N GLY A 454 13.97 8.72 18.25
CA GLY A 454 13.25 8.06 19.33
C GLY A 454 11.78 8.44 19.49
N TYR A 455 11.37 9.65 19.03
CA TYR A 455 10.02 10.17 19.26
C TYR A 455 9.23 10.56 18.00
N ASN A 456 9.83 10.53 16.79
CA ASN A 456 9.14 10.80 15.51
C ASN A 456 8.27 12.08 15.51
N SER A 457 8.70 13.12 16.23
CA SER A 457 7.88 14.30 16.54
C SER A 457 8.70 15.60 16.46
N ILE A 458 9.37 15.83 15.33
CA ILE A 458 9.99 17.13 15.00
C ILE A 458 9.52 17.55 13.61
N GLU A 459 9.03 18.78 13.52
CA GLU A 459 8.58 19.44 12.29
C GLU A 459 9.77 19.63 11.33
N ALA A 460 9.54 19.48 10.02
CA ALA A 460 10.63 19.31 9.04
C ALA A 460 11.62 20.50 8.97
N GLU A 461 11.17 21.70 9.32
CA GLU A 461 11.93 22.95 9.28
C GLU A 461 13.06 22.99 10.34
N ASP A 462 12.86 22.32 11.49
CA ASP A 462 13.82 22.32 12.60
C ASP A 462 14.96 21.29 12.42
N TRP A 463 14.89 20.52 11.32
CA TRP A 463 15.80 19.42 10.95
C TRP A 463 16.90 19.83 9.96
N GLU A 464 16.61 20.70 8.99
CA GLU A 464 17.63 21.25 8.08
C GLU A 464 18.71 22.02 8.86
N LEU A 465 18.28 22.80 9.86
CA LEU A 465 19.18 23.58 10.72
C LEU A 465 20.08 22.72 11.63
N ALA A 466 19.71 21.46 11.87
CA ALA A 466 20.50 20.51 12.67
C ALA A 466 21.54 19.75 11.83
N THR A 467 21.28 19.56 10.54
CA THR A 467 22.03 18.65 9.63
C THR A 467 23.01 19.35 8.71
N SER A 468 23.12 20.68 8.78
CA SER A 468 23.97 21.52 7.93
C SER A 468 25.48 21.42 8.20
N GLY A 469 25.97 20.33 8.82
CA GLY A 469 27.37 20.08 9.14
C GLY A 469 27.95 18.92 8.33
N GLU A 470 28.90 19.20 7.44
CA GLU A 470 29.39 18.28 6.39
C GLU A 470 29.84 16.90 6.89
N GLU A 471 30.48 16.81 8.06
CA GLU A 471 31.04 15.54 8.56
C GLU A 471 30.01 14.63 9.27
N MET A 472 28.92 15.18 9.82
CA MET A 472 27.95 14.42 10.62
C MET A 472 26.71 14.02 9.79
N SER A 473 26.30 14.88 8.84
CA SER A 473 25.15 14.72 7.94
C SER A 473 25.06 13.35 7.23
N LYS A 474 26.21 12.77 6.84
CA LYS A 474 26.24 11.47 6.14
C LYS A 474 25.94 10.27 7.03
N LEU A 475 26.35 10.31 8.30
CA LEU A 475 26.03 9.25 9.27
C LEU A 475 24.58 9.39 9.75
N GLU A 476 24.11 10.63 9.91
CA GLU A 476 22.74 10.99 10.29
C GLU A 476 21.71 10.53 9.26
N SER A 477 21.93 10.82 7.97
CA SER A 477 21.05 10.35 6.89
C SER A 477 21.00 8.82 6.80
N LEU A 478 22.12 8.12 7.03
CA LEU A 478 22.19 6.66 6.99
C LEU A 478 21.55 5.99 8.21
N LEU A 479 21.53 6.65 9.37
CA LEU A 479 20.76 6.23 10.55
C LEU A 479 19.25 6.45 10.34
N LEU A 480 18.85 7.57 9.74
CA LEU A 480 17.45 7.84 9.37
C LEU A 480 16.91 6.85 8.33
N ASP A 481 17.66 6.59 7.26
CA ASP A 481 17.27 5.61 6.23
C ASP A 481 17.12 4.20 6.83
N LYS A 482 18.07 3.79 7.70
CA LYS A 482 17.92 2.55 8.47
C LYS A 482 16.70 2.56 9.39
N ASN A 483 16.41 3.65 10.10
CA ASN A 483 15.25 3.68 11.00
C ASN A 483 13.94 3.57 10.21
N ARG A 484 13.73 4.44 9.21
CA ARG A 484 12.56 4.39 8.30
C ARG A 484 12.41 3.02 7.64
N LYS A 485 13.51 2.39 7.25
CA LYS A 485 13.49 1.04 6.70
C LYS A 485 13.11 -0.03 7.73
N MET A 486 13.64 0.03 8.96
CA MET A 486 13.21 -0.88 10.03
C MET A 486 11.75 -0.66 10.42
N GLU A 487 11.25 0.58 10.42
CA GLU A 487 9.84 0.90 10.63
C GLU A 487 8.95 0.36 9.51
N HIS A 488 9.39 0.46 8.26
CA HIS A 488 8.69 -0.15 7.11
C HIS A 488 8.68 -1.70 7.20
N GLU A 489 9.81 -2.31 7.56
CA GLU A 489 9.90 -3.76 7.77
C GLU A 489 9.02 -4.20 8.97
N LEU A 490 8.99 -3.44 10.06
CA LEU A 490 8.18 -3.70 11.25
C LEU A 490 6.67 -3.53 10.98
N THR A 491 6.27 -2.49 10.26
CA THR A 491 4.86 -2.30 9.84
C THR A 491 4.44 -3.39 8.85
N GLN A 492 5.28 -3.75 7.88
CA GLN A 492 4.99 -4.85 6.96
C GLN A 492 4.90 -6.21 7.69
N LEU A 493 5.73 -6.45 8.71
CA LEU A 493 5.64 -7.63 9.57
C LEU A 493 4.37 -7.62 10.45
N LYS A 494 3.95 -6.46 10.98
CA LYS A 494 2.67 -6.30 11.69
C LYS A 494 1.47 -6.62 10.80
N VAL A 495 1.45 -6.13 9.56
CA VAL A 495 0.40 -6.45 8.58
C VAL A 495 0.36 -7.96 8.32
N LYS A 496 1.51 -8.57 7.98
CA LYS A 496 1.61 -10.03 7.79
C LYS A 496 1.20 -10.83 9.02
N LEU A 497 1.52 -10.37 10.23
CA LEU A 497 1.07 -10.99 11.48
C LEU A 497 -0.46 -10.93 11.60
N SER A 498 -1.07 -9.78 11.31
CA SER A 498 -2.53 -9.62 11.35
C SER A 498 -3.25 -10.48 10.30
N GLU A 499 -2.71 -10.59 9.08
CA GLU A 499 -3.20 -11.49 8.04
C GLU A 499 -3.14 -12.96 8.49
N LYS A 500 -2.01 -13.39 9.09
CA LYS A 500 -1.85 -14.74 9.62
C LYS A 500 -2.74 -15.02 10.82
N ALA A 501 -2.97 -14.05 11.70
CA ALA A 501 -3.91 -14.16 12.82
C ALA A 501 -5.36 -14.28 12.33
N ASN A 502 -5.76 -13.51 11.32
CA ASN A 502 -7.08 -13.60 10.71
C ASN A 502 -7.29 -14.97 10.01
N LEU A 503 -6.26 -15.48 9.32
CA LEU A 503 -6.30 -16.83 8.72
C LEU A 503 -6.34 -17.94 9.78
N LEU A 504 -5.64 -17.79 10.91
CA LEU A 504 -5.71 -18.70 12.04
C LEU A 504 -7.14 -18.73 12.62
N ALA A 505 -7.71 -17.57 12.96
CA ALA A 505 -9.07 -17.47 13.50
C ALA A 505 -10.13 -18.04 12.54
N ALA A 506 -9.97 -17.82 11.23
CA ALA A 506 -10.85 -18.42 10.21
C ALA A 506 -10.68 -19.96 10.08
N ALA A 507 -9.49 -20.50 10.36
CA ALA A 507 -9.27 -21.94 10.41
C ALA A 507 -9.82 -22.55 11.70
N GLU A 508 -9.62 -21.90 12.85
CA GLU A 508 -10.18 -22.29 14.15
C GLU A 508 -11.71 -22.30 14.14
N ALA A 509 -12.35 -21.29 13.54
CA ALA A 509 -13.80 -21.27 13.33
C ALA A 509 -14.29 -22.46 12.49
N LYS A 510 -13.58 -22.82 11.41
CA LYS A 510 -13.89 -24.01 10.60
C LYS A 510 -13.69 -25.31 11.39
N VAL A 511 -12.68 -25.41 12.24
CA VAL A 511 -12.46 -26.56 13.12
C VAL A 511 -13.57 -26.68 14.17
N ALA A 512 -14.07 -25.56 14.70
CA ALA A 512 -15.22 -25.54 15.60
C ALA A 512 -16.51 -26.02 14.88
N ASP A 513 -16.81 -25.47 13.69
CA ASP A 513 -17.95 -25.89 12.87
C ASP A 513 -17.90 -27.38 12.51
N LEU A 514 -16.71 -27.88 12.14
CA LEU A 514 -16.51 -29.31 11.86
C LEU A 514 -16.65 -30.17 13.13
N SER A 515 -16.16 -29.71 14.28
CA SER A 515 -16.34 -30.42 15.56
C SER A 515 -17.82 -30.47 15.99
N ILE A 516 -18.59 -29.40 15.74
CA ILE A 516 -20.05 -29.40 15.97
C ILE A 516 -20.71 -30.45 15.08
N LYS A 517 -20.40 -30.47 13.78
CA LYS A 517 -20.94 -31.47 12.83
C LYS A 517 -20.54 -32.90 13.18
N VAL A 518 -19.30 -33.14 13.61
CA VAL A 518 -18.85 -34.45 14.09
C VAL A 518 -19.61 -34.87 15.35
N ASN A 519 -19.89 -33.94 16.27
CA ASN A 519 -20.69 -34.22 17.47
C ASN A 519 -22.18 -34.48 17.15
N GLU A 520 -22.75 -33.75 16.18
CA GLU A 520 -24.09 -34.02 15.63
C GLU A 520 -24.16 -35.39 14.95
N GLN A 521 -23.17 -35.73 14.12
CA GLN A 521 -23.04 -37.04 13.50
C GLN A 521 -22.85 -38.15 14.54
N GLN A 522 -22.01 -37.95 15.55
CA GLN A 522 -21.83 -38.92 16.64
C GLN A 522 -23.12 -39.14 17.42
N LYS A 523 -23.87 -38.07 17.74
CA LYS A 523 -25.20 -38.19 18.39
C LYS A 523 -26.23 -38.87 17.49
N LEU A 524 -26.17 -38.67 16.17
CA LEU A 524 -27.02 -39.38 15.22
C LEU A 524 -26.64 -40.86 15.15
N ILE A 525 -25.35 -41.18 15.06
CA ILE A 525 -24.82 -42.55 15.12
C ILE A 525 -25.27 -43.23 16.40
N THR A 526 -25.07 -42.63 17.58
CA THR A 526 -25.50 -43.21 18.86
C THR A 526 -27.02 -43.37 18.96
N LYS A 527 -27.83 -42.50 18.34
CA LYS A 527 -29.27 -42.74 18.22
C LYS A 527 -29.60 -43.91 17.30
N LEU A 528 -28.92 -44.03 16.15
CA LEU A 528 -29.08 -45.16 15.24
C LEU A 528 -28.58 -46.46 15.89
N GLU A 529 -27.51 -46.43 16.68
CA GLU A 529 -27.02 -47.55 17.48
C GLU A 529 -28.03 -47.92 18.58
N ASP A 530 -28.59 -46.96 19.31
CA ASP A 530 -29.67 -47.19 20.29
C ASP A 530 -30.94 -47.75 19.64
N ASP A 531 -31.32 -47.27 18.46
CA ASP A 531 -32.51 -47.72 17.73
C ASP A 531 -32.28 -49.08 17.05
N ILE A 532 -31.06 -49.36 16.59
CA ILE A 532 -30.59 -50.70 16.20
C ILE A 532 -30.59 -51.63 17.41
N LEU A 533 -30.13 -51.20 18.60
CA LEU A 533 -30.17 -52.01 19.83
C LEU A 533 -31.60 -52.29 20.29
N LYS A 534 -32.53 -51.32 20.17
CA LYS A 534 -33.97 -51.55 20.38
C LYS A 534 -34.56 -52.50 19.34
N GLY A 535 -34.15 -52.38 18.08
CA GLY A 535 -34.50 -53.33 17.01
C GLY A 535 -33.99 -54.74 17.30
N TYR A 536 -32.72 -54.87 17.72
CA TYR A 536 -32.08 -56.14 18.05
C TYR A 536 -32.63 -56.79 19.32
N SER A 537 -33.06 -55.99 20.31
CA SER A 537 -33.82 -56.51 21.45
C SER A 537 -35.20 -57.07 21.07
N SER A 538 -35.68 -56.81 19.83
CA SER A 538 -36.84 -57.45 19.22
C SER A 538 -36.49 -58.57 18.22
N THR A 539 -35.20 -58.82 17.95
CA THR A 539 -34.73 -59.85 17.01
C THR A 539 -33.68 -60.76 17.62
N ASP A 540 -34.01 -61.39 18.75
CA ASP A 540 -33.24 -62.51 19.33
C ASP A 540 -33.40 -63.82 18.51
N ASN A 541 -33.72 -63.70 17.22
CA ASN A 541 -34.09 -64.82 16.35
C ASN A 541 -33.96 -64.48 14.85
N LYS A 542 -32.71 -64.36 14.34
CA LYS A 542 -32.29 -64.63 12.94
C LYS A 542 -30.79 -64.34 12.72
N GLY A 543 -29.93 -65.18 13.29
CA GLY A 543 -28.52 -65.28 12.89
C GLY A 543 -28.36 -66.22 11.68
N ALA A 544 -28.74 -65.77 10.48
CA ALA A 544 -28.49 -66.44 9.20
C ALA A 544 -28.71 -65.44 8.04
N ILE A 545 -28.20 -65.75 6.84
CA ILE A 545 -28.22 -64.85 5.66
C ILE A 545 -27.19 -63.70 5.77
N LEU A 546 -25.93 -64.06 6.06
CA LEU A 546 -24.75 -63.25 5.72
C LEU A 546 -23.81 -64.08 4.84
N HIS A 547 -24.26 -64.37 3.62
CA HIS A 547 -23.39 -64.68 2.48
C HIS A 547 -24.17 -64.44 1.18
N ASP A 548 -23.46 -64.31 0.07
CA ASP A 548 -23.96 -64.15 -1.31
C ASP A 548 -24.51 -62.76 -1.70
N TRP A 549 -23.58 -61.81 -1.90
CA TRP A 549 -23.75 -60.63 -2.75
C TRP A 549 -22.47 -60.46 -3.60
N ASP A 550 -22.39 -61.18 -4.72
CA ASP A 550 -21.43 -60.91 -5.79
C ASP A 550 -22.08 -61.22 -7.14
N LEU A 551 -21.97 -60.26 -8.09
CA LEU A 551 -22.49 -60.31 -9.48
C LEU A 551 -24.03 -60.45 -9.62
N GLN A 552 -24.76 -59.70 -10.46
CA GLN A 552 -24.44 -59.42 -11.86
C GLN A 552 -25.33 -58.29 -12.46
N ASP A 553 -24.85 -57.70 -13.55
CA ASP A 553 -25.55 -56.74 -14.44
C ASP A 553 -26.14 -57.47 -15.68
N MET A 554 -26.95 -56.76 -16.48
CA MET A 554 -27.51 -57.12 -17.80
C MET A 554 -28.75 -58.04 -17.82
N GLY A 555 -29.92 -57.43 -18.05
CA GLY A 555 -31.22 -58.13 -18.14
C GLY A 555 -31.59 -58.73 -19.49
N THR A 556 -32.86 -59.18 -19.61
CA THR A 556 -33.66 -59.21 -20.86
C THR A 556 -35.13 -59.61 -20.61
N SER A 557 -36.02 -59.00 -21.42
CA SER A 557 -37.37 -59.42 -21.89
C SER A 557 -38.49 -60.04 -21.01
N GLU A 558 -39.67 -59.45 -21.25
CA GLU A 558 -41.00 -60.08 -21.49
C GLU A 558 -41.94 -60.53 -20.35
N ALA A 559 -43.00 -59.72 -20.19
CA ALA A 559 -44.44 -60.07 -20.13
C ALA A 559 -44.95 -61.25 -19.26
N THR A 560 -45.89 -60.97 -18.34
CA THR A 560 -47.36 -61.09 -18.55
C THR A 560 -48.11 -60.76 -17.22
N GLU A 561 -49.42 -60.56 -17.28
CA GLU A 561 -50.25 -59.86 -16.27
C GLU A 561 -50.70 -60.68 -15.03
N SER A 562 -51.14 -59.92 -14.01
CA SER A 562 -52.21 -60.26 -13.04
C SER A 562 -52.01 -61.35 -11.97
N ALA A 563 -51.77 -60.93 -10.71
CA ALA A 563 -52.75 -61.09 -9.61
C ALA A 563 -52.30 -60.47 -8.26
N ASP A 564 -53.08 -59.48 -7.81
CA ASP A 564 -53.46 -59.11 -6.43
C ASP A 564 -52.47 -59.07 -5.21
N GLN A 565 -52.50 -57.90 -4.57
CA GLN A 565 -52.29 -57.59 -3.13
C GLN A 565 -50.96 -57.83 -2.37
N LYS A 566 -50.49 -56.72 -1.80
CA LYS A 566 -49.60 -56.57 -0.62
C LYS A 566 -48.13 -57.01 -0.74
N HIS A 567 -47.35 -56.25 -1.50
CA HIS A 567 -45.95 -56.01 -1.14
C HIS A 567 -45.47 -54.61 -1.57
N VAL A 568 -45.78 -53.58 -0.77
CA VAL A 568 -45.35 -52.19 -0.99
C VAL A 568 -44.78 -51.63 0.31
N SER A 569 -43.47 -51.73 0.48
CA SER A 569 -42.71 -50.98 1.52
C SER A 569 -41.18 -51.15 1.49
N LEU A 570 -40.58 -52.11 0.75
CA LEU A 570 -39.13 -52.37 0.84
C LEU A 570 -38.28 -51.74 -0.28
N ASP A 571 -38.69 -51.78 -1.55
CA ASP A 571 -37.92 -51.20 -2.66
C ASP A 571 -37.85 -49.67 -2.62
N GLN A 572 -38.80 -49.04 -1.93
CA GLN A 572 -38.90 -47.58 -1.86
C GLN A 572 -37.73 -46.95 -1.07
N ASP A 573 -37.18 -47.65 -0.08
CA ASP A 573 -36.06 -47.16 0.73
C ASP A 573 -34.70 -47.33 0.03
N GLN A 574 -34.49 -48.40 -0.75
CA GLN A 574 -33.28 -48.51 -1.58
C GLN A 574 -33.28 -47.49 -2.72
N GLY A 575 -34.43 -47.27 -3.37
CA GLY A 575 -34.62 -46.19 -4.33
C GLY A 575 -34.41 -44.80 -3.70
N SER A 576 -34.85 -44.60 -2.45
CA SER A 576 -34.62 -43.38 -1.69
C SER A 576 -33.13 -43.14 -1.42
N MET A 577 -32.39 -44.17 -0.97
CA MET A 577 -30.94 -44.07 -0.72
C MET A 577 -30.16 -43.73 -1.99
N LEU A 578 -30.44 -44.41 -3.12
CA LEU A 578 -29.82 -44.10 -4.41
C LEU A 578 -30.15 -42.68 -4.89
N LYS A 579 -31.40 -42.21 -4.68
CA LYS A 579 -31.81 -40.84 -4.99
C LYS A 579 -31.06 -39.80 -4.14
N VAL A 580 -30.79 -40.10 -2.87
CA VAL A 580 -29.95 -39.26 -2.01
C VAL A 580 -28.50 -39.23 -2.50
N ILE A 581 -27.91 -40.38 -2.85
CA ILE A 581 -26.53 -40.45 -3.39
C ILE A 581 -26.42 -39.69 -4.72
N CYS A 582 -27.39 -39.83 -5.62
CA CYS A 582 -27.46 -39.05 -6.86
C CYS A 582 -27.54 -37.54 -6.56
N SER A 583 -28.43 -37.09 -5.66
CA SER A 583 -28.53 -35.67 -5.32
C SER A 583 -27.27 -35.11 -4.64
N GLN A 584 -26.55 -35.90 -3.83
CA GLN A 584 -25.25 -35.51 -3.28
C GLN A 584 -24.18 -35.41 -4.37
N ARG A 585 -24.04 -36.42 -5.23
CA ARG A 585 -23.13 -36.42 -6.39
C ARG A 585 -23.38 -35.22 -7.29
N ASP A 586 -24.64 -34.92 -7.59
CA ASP A 586 -25.00 -33.85 -8.50
C ASP A 586 -24.77 -32.48 -7.84
N ARG A 587 -25.00 -32.33 -6.52
CA ARG A 587 -24.58 -31.16 -5.74
C ARG A 587 -23.06 -30.96 -5.70
N PHE A 588 -22.28 -32.04 -5.62
CA PHE A 588 -20.81 -31.96 -5.73
C PHE A 588 -20.37 -31.58 -7.15
N ARG A 589 -21.05 -32.04 -8.20
CA ARG A 589 -20.81 -31.60 -9.60
C ARG A 589 -21.13 -30.13 -9.79
N THR A 590 -22.28 -29.65 -9.31
CA THR A 590 -22.62 -28.22 -9.36
C THR A 590 -21.55 -27.38 -8.68
N ARG A 591 -21.11 -27.77 -7.47
CA ARG A 591 -20.04 -27.06 -6.76
C ARG A 591 -18.69 -27.12 -7.46
N LEU A 592 -18.36 -28.24 -8.13
CA LEU A 592 -17.15 -28.34 -8.95
C LEU A 592 -17.20 -27.33 -10.10
N LEU A 593 -18.31 -27.32 -10.86
CA LEU A 593 -18.53 -26.39 -11.98
C LEU A 593 -18.51 -24.93 -11.53
N GLU A 594 -19.13 -24.60 -10.39
CA GLU A 594 -19.04 -23.27 -9.76
C GLU A 594 -17.57 -22.88 -9.49
N THR A 595 -16.77 -23.77 -8.88
CA THR A 595 -15.35 -23.47 -8.62
C THR A 595 -14.48 -23.42 -9.88
N GLU A 596 -14.79 -24.20 -10.91
CA GLU A 596 -14.10 -24.13 -12.21
C GLU A 596 -14.42 -22.82 -12.93
N GLU A 597 -15.66 -22.35 -12.84
CA GLU A 597 -16.14 -21.07 -13.36
C GLU A 597 -15.52 -19.88 -12.60
N GLU A 598 -15.46 -19.92 -11.27
CA GLU A 598 -14.71 -18.93 -10.46
C GLU A 598 -13.23 -18.88 -10.87
N VAL A 599 -12.59 -20.03 -11.09
CA VAL A 599 -11.20 -20.12 -11.58
C VAL A 599 -11.07 -19.56 -13.00
N ARG A 600 -12.06 -19.76 -13.87
CA ARG A 600 -12.10 -19.18 -15.23
C ARG A 600 -12.19 -17.66 -15.16
N GLN A 601 -13.11 -17.12 -14.37
CA GLN A 601 -13.29 -15.68 -14.17
C GLN A 601 -12.07 -15.01 -13.51
N LEU A 602 -11.41 -15.67 -12.54
CA LEU A 602 -10.17 -15.17 -11.95
C LEU A 602 -9.02 -15.14 -12.96
N LYS A 603 -8.88 -16.17 -13.82
CA LYS A 603 -7.89 -16.17 -14.91
C LYS A 603 -8.17 -15.05 -15.92
N GLU A 604 -9.44 -14.82 -16.26
CA GLU A 604 -9.86 -13.74 -17.16
C GLU A 604 -9.53 -12.36 -16.57
N LYS A 605 -9.87 -12.11 -15.30
CA LYS A 605 -9.50 -10.88 -14.58
C LYS A 605 -7.98 -10.67 -14.50
N ILE A 606 -7.19 -11.73 -14.26
CA ILE A 606 -5.72 -11.65 -14.31
C ILE A 606 -5.24 -11.28 -15.73
N GLY A 607 -5.87 -11.83 -16.77
CA GLY A 607 -5.59 -11.49 -18.17
C GLY A 607 -5.84 -10.01 -18.46
N VAL A 608 -7.01 -9.49 -18.12
CA VAL A 608 -7.39 -8.07 -18.29
C VAL A 608 -6.42 -7.15 -17.54
N LEU A 609 -6.19 -7.40 -16.25
CA LEU A 609 -5.26 -6.60 -15.44
C LEU A 609 -3.82 -6.64 -15.97
N THR A 610 -3.39 -7.76 -16.55
CA THR A 610 -2.07 -7.86 -17.20
C THR A 610 -1.99 -6.97 -18.44
N VAL A 611 -3.04 -6.97 -19.28
CA VAL A 611 -3.11 -6.10 -20.47
C VAL A 611 -3.15 -4.62 -20.09
N GLU A 612 -3.94 -4.24 -19.08
CA GLU A 612 -3.99 -2.87 -18.56
C GLU A 612 -2.66 -2.41 -17.97
N LEU A 613 -1.96 -3.30 -17.25
CA LEU A 613 -0.65 -3.04 -16.67
C LEU A 613 0.43 -2.84 -17.77
N GLU A 614 0.43 -3.66 -18.82
CA GLU A 614 1.33 -3.45 -19.97
C GLU A 614 0.99 -2.20 -20.78
N LYS A 615 -0.31 -1.89 -20.97
CA LYS A 615 -0.76 -0.63 -21.58
C LYS A 615 -0.28 0.58 -20.78
N THR A 616 -0.46 0.56 -19.46
CA THR A 616 -0.04 1.63 -18.55
C THR A 616 1.48 1.79 -18.55
N LYS A 617 2.26 0.70 -18.57
CA LYS A 617 3.73 0.76 -18.77
C LYS A 617 4.09 1.44 -20.10
N ALA A 618 3.46 1.04 -21.21
CA ALA A 618 3.74 1.60 -22.52
C ALA A 618 3.40 3.09 -22.60
N ASP A 619 2.29 3.51 -21.99
CA ASP A 619 1.89 4.91 -21.95
C ASP A 619 2.78 5.74 -21.01
N ASN A 620 3.27 5.18 -19.90
CA ASN A 620 4.29 5.80 -19.04
C ASN A 620 5.63 5.99 -19.78
N VAL A 621 6.08 5.02 -20.57
CA VAL A 621 7.30 5.14 -21.41
C VAL A 621 7.13 6.22 -22.49
N LYS A 622 5.95 6.30 -23.14
CA LYS A 622 5.64 7.40 -24.07
C LYS A 622 5.60 8.76 -23.37
N LEU A 623 5.05 8.82 -22.15
CA LEU A 623 4.98 10.05 -21.36
C LEU A 623 6.39 10.53 -20.99
N TYR A 624 7.26 9.62 -20.54
CA TYR A 624 8.68 9.91 -20.31
C TYR A 624 9.36 10.44 -21.58
N GLY A 625 9.13 9.80 -22.73
CA GLY A 625 9.63 10.29 -24.02
C GLY A 625 9.14 11.69 -24.40
N LYS A 626 7.87 12.02 -24.10
CA LYS A 626 7.32 13.37 -24.29
C LYS A 626 7.92 14.40 -23.34
N ILE A 627 8.07 14.05 -22.06
CA ILE A 627 8.71 14.92 -21.05
C ILE A 627 10.14 15.24 -21.49
N ARG A 628 10.90 14.21 -21.88
CA ARG A 628 12.27 14.37 -22.39
C ARG A 628 12.32 15.22 -23.67
N TYR A 629 11.43 15.00 -24.63
CA TYR A 629 11.35 15.83 -25.85
C TYR A 629 11.05 17.32 -25.53
N VAL A 630 10.13 17.58 -24.59
CA VAL A 630 9.82 18.95 -24.13
C VAL A 630 11.00 19.56 -23.35
N GLN A 631 11.68 18.78 -22.51
CA GLN A 631 12.89 19.21 -21.82
C GLN A 631 14.00 19.57 -22.81
N ASP A 632 14.33 18.68 -23.76
CA ASP A 632 15.35 18.91 -24.80
C ASP A 632 15.00 20.16 -25.64
N TYR A 633 13.74 20.34 -26.05
CA TYR A 633 13.29 21.53 -26.79
C TYR A 633 13.31 22.82 -25.96
N SER A 634 13.05 22.72 -24.64
CA SER A 634 13.17 23.85 -23.71
C SER A 634 14.64 24.25 -23.47
N LEU A 635 15.54 23.27 -23.44
CA LEU A 635 16.99 23.44 -23.38
C LEU A 635 17.52 24.12 -24.65
N GLU A 636 17.09 23.66 -25.82
CA GLU A 636 17.44 24.27 -27.11
C GLU A 636 16.99 25.75 -27.19
N LYS A 637 15.80 26.06 -26.67
CA LYS A 637 15.30 27.44 -26.55
C LYS A 637 16.09 28.30 -25.54
N LEU A 638 16.64 27.69 -24.49
CA LEU A 638 17.47 28.36 -23.48
C LEU A 638 18.92 28.61 -23.94
N VAL A 639 19.45 27.81 -24.88
CA VAL A 639 20.80 28.04 -25.45
C VAL A 639 20.89 29.39 -26.20
N SER A 640 19.77 29.98 -26.62
CA SER A 640 19.73 31.33 -27.23
C SER A 640 19.71 32.52 -26.24
N ARG A 641 19.56 32.29 -24.92
CA ARG A 641 19.63 33.34 -23.87
C ARG A 641 20.36 32.80 -22.65
N GLY A 642 21.64 33.16 -22.53
CA GLY A 642 22.58 32.48 -21.63
C GLY A 642 22.28 32.59 -20.12
N SER A 643 22.79 31.57 -19.42
CA SER A 643 23.08 31.50 -17.97
C SER A 643 21.91 31.52 -16.99
N LYS A 644 21.47 30.32 -16.56
CA LYS A 644 21.85 29.78 -15.24
C LYS A 644 21.37 28.33 -15.10
N LYS A 645 22.18 27.49 -14.46
CA LYS A 645 21.84 26.10 -14.12
C LYS A 645 21.05 26.13 -12.81
N SER A 646 19.77 25.78 -12.84
CA SER A 646 18.99 25.47 -11.64
C SER A 646 19.15 23.98 -11.35
N GLU A 647 19.71 23.63 -10.20
CA GLU A 647 19.69 22.26 -9.70
C GLU A 647 18.44 22.13 -8.83
N ASP A 648 17.42 21.41 -9.33
CA ASP A 648 16.20 21.11 -8.56
C ASP A 648 16.50 20.02 -7.53
N ILE A 649 16.52 20.41 -6.25
CA ILE A 649 16.85 19.55 -5.11
C ILE A 649 15.57 18.86 -4.57
N GLU A 650 14.69 18.38 -5.46
CA GLU A 650 13.41 17.74 -5.06
C GLU A 650 13.12 16.38 -5.73
N SER A 651 14.06 15.81 -6.48
CA SER A 651 13.83 14.55 -7.22
C SER A 651 14.06 13.24 -6.43
N GLY A 652 14.35 13.31 -5.14
CA GLY A 652 14.84 12.18 -4.32
C GLY A 652 13.95 10.92 -4.29
N PHE A 653 12.64 11.05 -4.49
CA PHE A 653 11.70 9.92 -4.56
C PHE A 653 11.16 9.63 -5.97
N SER A 654 11.10 10.64 -6.85
CA SER A 654 10.69 10.46 -8.24
C SER A 654 11.76 9.73 -9.07
N SER A 655 13.04 9.98 -8.75
CA SER A 655 14.22 9.45 -9.45
C SER A 655 14.22 7.93 -9.66
N ASP A 656 13.73 7.12 -8.71
CA ASP A 656 13.72 5.65 -8.85
C ASP A 656 12.64 5.16 -9.84
N VAL A 657 11.50 5.83 -9.89
CA VAL A 657 10.43 5.51 -10.87
C VAL A 657 10.82 6.06 -12.24
N GLU A 658 11.34 7.29 -12.28
CA GLU A 658 11.79 7.94 -13.49
C GLU A 658 12.99 7.21 -14.12
N SER A 659 14.00 6.82 -13.33
CA SER A 659 15.17 6.05 -13.82
C SER A 659 14.80 4.67 -14.36
N LYS A 660 13.76 4.02 -13.80
CA LYS A 660 13.21 2.78 -14.33
C LYS A 660 12.59 2.97 -15.71
N TYR A 661 11.74 3.99 -15.90
CA TYR A 661 11.14 4.28 -17.21
C TYR A 661 12.14 4.85 -18.21
N LYS A 662 13.10 5.68 -17.75
CA LYS A 662 14.27 6.13 -18.51
C LYS A 662 15.06 4.97 -19.07
N LYS A 663 15.41 3.98 -18.23
CA LYS A 663 16.15 2.80 -18.67
C LYS A 663 15.36 1.99 -19.70
N ILE A 664 14.05 1.80 -19.49
CA ILE A 664 13.19 1.11 -20.47
C ILE A 664 13.16 1.88 -21.80
N TYR A 665 13.03 3.21 -21.76
CA TYR A 665 13.05 4.09 -22.92
C TYR A 665 14.39 4.07 -23.66
N GLU A 666 15.52 4.14 -22.94
CA GLU A 666 16.87 4.08 -23.49
C GLU A 666 17.18 2.70 -24.10
N GLU A 667 16.67 1.60 -23.51
CA GLU A 667 16.78 0.25 -24.06
C GLU A 667 15.92 0.05 -25.33
N ASP A 668 14.75 0.68 -25.42
CA ASP A 668 13.83 0.56 -26.56
C ASP A 668 14.24 1.46 -27.74
N ILE A 669 14.77 2.67 -27.47
CA ILE A 669 15.20 3.61 -28.50
C ILE A 669 16.59 3.31 -29.08
N ASN A 670 17.39 2.48 -28.40
CA ASN A 670 18.74 2.11 -28.86
C ASN A 670 18.68 0.90 -29.82
N PRO A 671 18.92 1.09 -31.14
CA PRO A 671 18.81 0.00 -32.12
C PRO A 671 19.81 -1.14 -31.86
N PHE A 672 20.96 -0.87 -31.23
CA PHE A 672 21.93 -1.90 -30.87
C PHE A 672 21.54 -2.69 -29.60
N ALA A 673 20.77 -2.09 -28.69
CA ALA A 673 20.20 -2.80 -27.55
C ALA A 673 19.11 -3.78 -28.01
N ALA A 674 18.19 -3.32 -28.86
CA ALA A 674 17.19 -4.17 -29.50
C ALA A 674 17.82 -5.28 -30.35
N PHE A 675 18.84 -4.96 -31.16
CA PHE A 675 19.57 -5.94 -31.97
C PHE A 675 20.31 -6.98 -31.11
N SER A 676 21.09 -6.57 -30.10
CA SER A 676 21.83 -7.50 -29.24
C SER A 676 20.92 -8.34 -28.33
N LYS A 677 19.72 -7.86 -28.01
CA LYS A 677 18.67 -8.67 -27.36
C LYS A 677 18.12 -9.72 -28.32
N LYS A 678 17.76 -9.32 -29.54
CA LYS A 678 17.28 -10.23 -30.60
C LYS A 678 18.32 -11.29 -30.99
N GLU A 679 19.60 -10.93 -31.08
CA GLU A 679 20.69 -11.87 -31.32
C GLU A 679 20.82 -12.86 -30.16
N ARG A 680 20.85 -12.39 -28.90
CA ARG A 680 20.90 -13.28 -27.72
C ARG A 680 19.71 -14.23 -27.65
N ASP A 681 18.51 -13.77 -27.97
CA ASP A 681 17.30 -14.60 -28.00
C ASP A 681 17.33 -15.61 -29.15
N GLN A 682 17.91 -15.26 -30.29
CA GLN A 682 18.11 -16.15 -31.42
C GLN A 682 19.17 -17.23 -31.12
N ARG A 683 20.34 -16.85 -30.60
CA ARG A 683 21.35 -17.78 -30.07
C ARG A 683 20.74 -18.70 -29.00
N TYR A 684 19.91 -18.17 -28.10
CA TYR A 684 19.25 -18.97 -27.08
C TYR A 684 18.22 -19.95 -27.66
N LYS A 685 17.55 -19.60 -28.76
CA LYS A 685 16.67 -20.54 -29.49
C LYS A 685 17.48 -21.64 -30.19
N GLU A 686 18.63 -21.30 -30.77
CA GLU A 686 19.57 -22.22 -31.44
C GLU A 686 20.25 -23.22 -30.50
N LEU A 687 20.34 -22.94 -29.19
CA LEU A 687 20.89 -23.89 -28.19
C LEU A 687 20.07 -25.18 -28.08
N GLY A 688 20.76 -26.32 -27.92
CA GLY A 688 20.11 -27.61 -27.66
C GLY A 688 19.38 -27.64 -26.31
N ILE A 689 18.47 -28.61 -26.13
CA ILE A 689 17.70 -28.76 -24.87
C ILE A 689 18.63 -28.95 -23.67
N ARG A 690 19.72 -29.73 -23.83
CA ARG A 690 20.76 -29.91 -22.80
C ARG A 690 21.47 -28.60 -22.47
N ASP A 691 21.86 -27.82 -23.49
CA ASP A 691 22.57 -26.56 -23.28
C ASP A 691 21.67 -25.50 -22.64
N LYS A 692 20.37 -25.48 -22.96
CA LYS A 692 19.36 -24.64 -22.30
C LYS A 692 19.26 -24.94 -20.80
N ILE A 693 19.22 -26.23 -20.42
CA ILE A 693 19.19 -26.66 -19.01
C ILE A 693 20.50 -26.27 -18.29
N THR A 694 21.66 -26.50 -18.94
CA THR A 694 22.97 -26.11 -18.38
C THR A 694 23.08 -24.59 -18.23
N LEU A 695 22.62 -23.80 -19.20
CA LEU A 695 22.64 -22.34 -19.15
C LEU A 695 21.65 -21.78 -18.12
N SER A 696 20.47 -22.39 -17.95
CA SER A 696 19.50 -21.98 -16.92
C SER A 696 20.02 -22.31 -15.52
N SER A 697 20.60 -23.51 -15.33
CA SER A 697 21.26 -23.91 -14.08
C SER A 697 22.45 -22.99 -13.76
N GLY A 698 23.35 -22.76 -14.73
CA GLY A 698 24.47 -21.81 -14.58
C GLY A 698 24.02 -20.39 -14.22
N ARG A 699 22.98 -19.86 -14.88
CA ARG A 699 22.42 -18.54 -14.54
C ARG A 699 21.76 -18.51 -13.16
N PHE A 700 21.07 -19.57 -12.75
CA PHE A 700 20.48 -19.67 -11.41
C PHE A 700 21.57 -19.68 -10.33
N LEU A 701 22.63 -20.45 -10.54
CA LEU A 701 23.74 -20.59 -9.60
C LEU A 701 24.62 -19.34 -9.53
N LEU A 702 24.92 -18.66 -10.64
CA LEU A 702 25.72 -17.44 -10.66
C LEU A 702 24.90 -16.19 -10.28
N GLY A 703 23.64 -16.11 -10.69
CA GLY A 703 22.77 -14.94 -10.49
C GLY A 703 22.33 -14.75 -9.03
N ASN A 704 22.08 -15.84 -8.29
CA ASN A 704 21.64 -15.75 -6.90
C ASN A 704 22.84 -15.74 -5.92
N LYS A 705 22.94 -14.68 -5.10
CA LYS A 705 23.98 -14.57 -4.05
C LYS A 705 23.95 -15.77 -3.09
N TYR A 706 22.77 -16.27 -2.73
CA TYR A 706 22.61 -17.40 -1.82
C TYR A 706 23.04 -18.73 -2.45
N ALA A 707 22.81 -18.92 -3.76
CA ALA A 707 23.24 -20.13 -4.46
C ALA A 707 24.78 -20.22 -4.56
N ARG A 708 25.45 -19.09 -4.80
CA ARG A 708 26.92 -19.01 -4.76
C ARG A 708 27.48 -19.36 -3.38
N THR A 709 26.90 -18.80 -2.32
CA THR A 709 27.29 -19.10 -0.93
C THR A 709 27.02 -20.58 -0.58
N PHE A 710 25.89 -21.13 -1.01
CA PHE A 710 25.55 -22.53 -0.79
C PHE A 710 26.54 -23.48 -1.48
N ILE A 711 26.89 -23.24 -2.76
CA ILE A 711 27.89 -24.06 -3.47
C ILE A 711 29.27 -23.97 -2.81
N PHE A 712 29.66 -22.79 -2.35
CA PHE A 712 30.94 -22.61 -1.65
C PHE A 712 31.02 -23.46 -0.37
N PHE A 713 29.99 -23.39 0.49
CA PHE A 713 29.92 -24.23 1.69
C PHE A 713 29.72 -25.72 1.38
N TYR A 714 28.96 -26.07 0.36
CA TYR A 714 28.80 -27.46 -0.11
C TYR A 714 30.12 -28.05 -0.59
N SER A 715 30.91 -27.28 -1.36
CA SER A 715 32.25 -27.68 -1.79
C SER A 715 33.17 -27.89 -0.59
N ILE A 716 33.21 -26.94 0.36
CA ILE A 716 34.00 -27.08 1.60
C ILE A 716 33.57 -28.32 2.41
N GLY A 717 32.27 -28.52 2.59
CA GLY A 717 31.72 -29.69 3.29
C GLY A 717 32.09 -31.01 2.60
N LEU A 718 32.06 -31.06 1.27
CA LEU A 718 32.47 -32.22 0.49
C LEU A 718 33.99 -32.47 0.60
N HIS A 719 34.83 -31.44 0.58
CA HIS A 719 36.27 -31.57 0.81
C HIS A 719 36.56 -32.07 2.24
N LEU A 720 35.88 -31.54 3.26
CA LEU A 720 35.99 -32.01 4.64
C LEU A 720 35.54 -33.47 4.79
N LEU A 721 34.46 -33.88 4.11
CA LEU A 721 33.97 -35.26 4.11
C LEU A 721 34.98 -36.21 3.44
N VAL A 722 35.50 -35.85 2.26
CA VAL A 722 36.54 -36.63 1.56
C VAL A 722 37.80 -36.72 2.41
N PHE A 723 38.26 -35.61 3.00
CA PHE A 723 39.43 -35.59 3.88
C PHE A 723 39.21 -36.45 5.13
N THR A 724 38.02 -36.40 5.74
CA THR A 724 37.66 -37.25 6.89
C THR A 724 37.60 -38.73 6.51
N CYS A 725 37.11 -39.06 5.32
CA CYS A 725 37.04 -40.43 4.82
C CYS A 725 38.43 -40.99 4.52
N LEU A 726 39.30 -40.18 3.87
CA LEU A 726 40.72 -40.52 3.64
C LEU A 726 41.49 -40.66 4.95
N TYR A 727 41.28 -39.76 5.93
CA TYR A 727 41.89 -39.84 7.25
C TYR A 727 41.43 -41.08 8.02
N ARG A 728 40.13 -41.43 7.96
CA ARG A 728 39.62 -42.69 8.53
C ARG A 728 40.23 -43.91 7.85
N MET A 729 40.34 -43.92 6.53
CA MET A 729 41.00 -45.00 5.79
C MET A 729 42.49 -45.10 6.12
N SER A 730 43.21 -43.97 6.23
CA SER A 730 44.64 -43.99 6.59
C SER A 730 44.84 -44.43 8.04
N ALA A 731 43.99 -44.01 8.97
CA ALA A 731 44.03 -44.45 10.36
C ALA A 731 43.75 -45.95 10.50
N LEU A 732 42.74 -46.48 9.80
CA LEU A 732 42.44 -47.92 9.76
C LEU A 732 43.58 -48.71 9.11
N SER A 733 44.18 -48.19 8.03
CA SER A 733 45.36 -48.79 7.39
C SER A 733 46.59 -48.78 8.33
N TYR A 734 46.78 -47.71 9.11
CA TYR A 734 47.86 -47.61 10.09
C TYR A 734 47.67 -48.62 11.22
N LEU A 735 46.47 -48.72 11.80
CA LEU A 735 46.14 -49.75 12.80
C LEU A 735 46.31 -51.17 12.25
N SER A 736 45.87 -51.41 11.01
CA SER A 736 46.05 -52.71 10.35
C SER A 736 47.53 -53.05 10.14
N THR A 737 48.37 -52.04 9.85
CA THR A 737 49.80 -52.25 9.63
C THR A 737 50.54 -52.50 10.95
N THR A 738 50.20 -51.77 12.01
CA THR A 738 50.77 -52.01 13.36
C THR A 738 50.38 -53.37 13.91
N ASN A 739 49.13 -53.82 13.69
CA ASN A 739 48.66 -55.12 14.18
C ASN A 739 49.20 -56.33 13.38
N THR A 740 49.89 -56.08 12.25
CA THR A 740 50.59 -57.10 11.45
C THR A 740 52.11 -57.12 11.63
N ARG A 741 52.66 -56.24 12.48
CA ARG A 741 54.10 -56.18 12.81
C ARG A 741 54.36 -56.49 14.28
N ASP A 742 53.85 -57.63 14.72
CA ASP A 742 54.49 -58.48 15.72
C ASP A 742 53.97 -59.91 15.51
N PRO A 743 54.80 -60.77 14.89
CA PRO A 743 55.31 -61.87 15.72
C PRO A 743 56.82 -62.15 15.55
N THR A 744 57.41 -62.67 16.63
CA THR A 744 58.64 -63.50 16.69
C THR A 744 59.97 -62.86 16.24
N VAL A 745 60.63 -62.22 17.22
CA VAL A 745 61.89 -62.76 17.78
C VAL A 745 61.63 -62.97 19.29
N LEU A 746 61.95 -64.05 20.00
CA LEU A 746 62.67 -65.31 19.73
C LEU A 746 62.52 -65.91 18.32
#